data_AF-W7RZE2-F1
#
_entry.id   AF-W7RZE2-F1
#
_cell.length_a   1.000
_cell.length_b   1.000
_cell.length_c   1.000
_cell.angle_alpha   90.00
_cell.angle_beta   90.00
_cell.angle_gamma   90.00
#
_symmetry.space_group_name_H-M   'P 1'
#
loop_
_entity.id
_entity.type
_entity.pdbx_description
1 polymer ?
#
loop_
_entity_poly.entity_id
_entity_poly.type
_entity_poly.pdbx_seq_one_letter_code
_entity_poly.pdbx_strand_id
1 'polypeptide(L)'
;MNILEQSNSEKKYWHKKFHGKIHEDILNLTNDIDWGFVHEDIIDYFEKYCIGYVWTNHLALIMLARSGYSRNSVNTVRGILGVLNVRFQSLFKELSIQTINHWNPDIHLYEYLNKKILPEHTENQRFDLLKSYNSSISSVLNWLNSKFDLCTQEIFKPFLLNRCNITHTISNQKKVLQLSQSHRKNETDAIIPHYPVIRGEAHFRWNKIHRLFTKFKELTAKVTPTTSLPLEFDYDEEQTRERLFFRIWDRPSFTIAHKDCYSRYSIDLAKNRRKTYSNENNEFFLEFVNVESLDGNKCIEGLWFEDLISESVLNQLPATGSKEQKERKKKFLLSWGYGDSDTDSIPMPFRTSVKGLLAQGDYICHAQNHTDCVLLKIETLYAAATFGLALVDLITTTGMRINEVLQISYTKDCIIVLNQPDNPNKLEKRYILRLIPKGRDQPEDYFIGKETLNNLFKVFGFLKEHYNNNHIPKVKYRATRRHLFPEEKPYFFQYNYKHFTDDSVTACMRFLLHGMVFKTPEGDNVVLKAHLLRHAFATHAVQVEKIPLDIVGSWLHQKNIEVTDYYSAPTPSQVAQRADAWLKYTATHINITEAVKRSPEELKLMYEEAKNKVGTLNKVIGGICTSHSFCPSKFQCVGCAAKVPESDKKNELLKMKEWAQKSGNDWRSMGLLPEVNRMNQVIRDCDKELHEIELMEAYKKDENYKPEVRIKPIK
;
A
#
# COMPACT_ATOMS: atom_id res chain seq x y z
N MET A 1 -37.57 -38.10 10.13
CA MET A 1 -38.61 -38.64 9.24
C MET A 1 -38.84 -37.61 8.15
N ASN A 2 -38.42 -37.95 6.93
CA ASN A 2 -38.60 -37.29 5.62
C ASN A 2 -38.44 -35.77 5.49
N ILE A 3 -37.22 -35.36 5.16
CA ILE A 3 -36.95 -34.22 4.26
C ILE A 3 -36.33 -34.82 2.99
N LEU A 4 -37.18 -35.46 2.18
CA LEU A 4 -36.88 -35.83 0.81
C LEU A 4 -38.13 -35.42 0.02
N GLU A 5 -37.90 -34.84 -1.16
CA GLU A 5 -38.91 -34.38 -2.13
C GLU A 5 -39.38 -32.92 -2.02
N GLN A 6 -38.43 -31.98 -2.19
CA GLN A 6 -38.68 -30.73 -2.92
C GLN A 6 -37.39 -30.30 -3.66
N SER A 7 -36.92 -31.12 -4.60
CA SER A 7 -35.88 -30.71 -5.57
C SER A 7 -36.42 -30.78 -6.98
N ASN A 8 -37.20 -29.77 -7.37
CA ASN A 8 -37.49 -29.52 -8.78
C ASN A 8 -37.59 -28.01 -9.07
N SER A 9 -36.73 -27.21 -8.43
CA SER A 9 -36.61 -25.77 -8.64
C SER A 9 -35.45 -25.46 -9.59
N GLU A 10 -35.72 -24.73 -10.68
CA GLU A 10 -34.78 -23.97 -11.52
C GLU A 10 -33.33 -24.46 -11.58
N LYS A 11 -32.92 -25.07 -12.71
CA LYS A 11 -31.51 -25.40 -12.97
C LYS A 11 -30.61 -24.18 -12.67
N LYS A 12 -29.76 -24.28 -11.63
CA LYS A 12 -28.81 -23.23 -11.19
C LYS A 12 -28.00 -22.70 -12.39
N TYR A 13 -27.60 -21.42 -12.37
CA TYR A 13 -26.94 -20.71 -13.49
C TYR A 13 -25.77 -21.49 -14.12
N TRP A 14 -24.86 -22.01 -13.30
CA TRP A 14 -23.72 -22.83 -13.75
C TRP A 14 -24.16 -24.15 -14.41
N HIS A 15 -25.22 -24.78 -13.90
CA HIS A 15 -25.71 -26.05 -14.44
C HIS A 15 -26.27 -25.85 -15.85
N LYS A 16 -26.99 -24.75 -16.10
CA LYS A 16 -27.46 -24.41 -17.45
C LYS A 16 -26.28 -24.19 -18.42
N LYS A 17 -25.20 -23.56 -17.93
CA LYS A 17 -24.02 -23.20 -18.72
C LYS A 17 -23.16 -24.41 -19.10
N PHE A 18 -23.01 -25.37 -18.19
CA PHE A 18 -22.05 -26.48 -18.33
C PHE A 18 -22.65 -27.86 -18.60
N HIS A 19 -23.98 -28.01 -18.56
CA HIS A 19 -24.63 -29.27 -18.90
C HIS A 19 -24.24 -29.75 -20.30
N GLY A 20 -23.79 -31.00 -20.40
CA GLY A 20 -23.29 -31.60 -21.64
C GLY A 20 -21.93 -31.09 -22.11
N LYS A 21 -21.27 -30.18 -21.37
CA LYS A 21 -19.96 -29.59 -21.74
C LYS A 21 -18.81 -29.98 -20.82
N ILE A 22 -19.11 -30.42 -19.60
CA ILE A 22 -18.15 -30.98 -18.64
C ILE A 22 -18.66 -32.34 -18.14
N HIS A 23 -17.76 -33.13 -17.56
CA HIS A 23 -18.12 -34.46 -17.03
C HIS A 23 -19.21 -34.36 -15.95
N GLU A 24 -20.17 -35.29 -15.96
CA GLU A 24 -21.32 -35.27 -15.05
C GLU A 24 -20.91 -35.34 -13.58
N ASP A 25 -19.90 -36.14 -13.25
CA ASP A 25 -19.39 -36.24 -11.87
C ASP A 25 -18.82 -34.90 -11.32
N ILE A 26 -18.28 -34.04 -12.19
CA ILE A 26 -17.82 -32.70 -11.80
C ILE A 26 -19.00 -31.74 -11.70
N LEU A 27 -19.96 -31.86 -12.62
CA LEU A 27 -21.15 -31.01 -12.65
C LEU A 27 -22.06 -31.25 -11.44
N ASN A 28 -22.26 -32.52 -11.08
CA ASN A 28 -23.19 -32.95 -10.03
C ASN A 28 -22.59 -32.91 -8.62
N LEU A 29 -21.46 -32.22 -8.45
CA LEU A 29 -20.77 -32.12 -7.17
C LEU A 29 -21.56 -31.21 -6.21
N THR A 30 -22.26 -31.82 -5.24
CA THR A 30 -23.15 -31.15 -4.27
C THR A 30 -22.66 -31.28 -2.83
N ASN A 31 -21.48 -30.73 -2.51
CA ASN A 31 -20.99 -30.62 -1.12
C ASN A 31 -21.09 -29.15 -0.63
N ASP A 32 -20.84 -28.89 0.66
CA ASP A 32 -20.83 -27.54 1.30
C ASP A 32 -19.84 -26.52 0.70
N ILE A 33 -19.17 -26.89 -0.41
CA ILE A 33 -18.17 -26.13 -1.17
C ILE A 33 -18.51 -26.23 -2.68
N ASP A 34 -19.81 -26.30 -3.00
CA ASP A 34 -20.33 -26.51 -4.35
C ASP A 34 -20.03 -25.34 -5.30
N TRP A 35 -20.56 -25.49 -6.52
CA TRP A 35 -20.63 -24.46 -7.54
C TRP A 35 -21.19 -23.11 -7.06
N GLY A 36 -21.85 -23.02 -5.90
CA GLY A 36 -22.34 -21.78 -5.29
C GLY A 36 -21.24 -20.80 -4.88
N PHE A 37 -19.99 -21.26 -4.70
CA PHE A 37 -18.85 -20.37 -4.45
C PHE A 37 -18.15 -19.90 -5.73
N VAL A 38 -18.55 -20.42 -6.89
CA VAL A 38 -17.97 -20.02 -8.19
C VAL A 38 -18.74 -18.82 -8.70
N HIS A 39 -18.07 -17.68 -8.72
CA HIS A 39 -18.66 -16.43 -9.22
C HIS A 39 -18.99 -16.52 -10.73
N GLU A 40 -20.07 -15.87 -11.16
CA GLU A 40 -20.55 -15.84 -12.56
C GLU A 40 -19.47 -15.42 -13.57
N ASP A 41 -18.72 -14.34 -13.30
CA ASP A 41 -17.54 -13.96 -14.10
C ASP A 41 -16.52 -15.09 -14.36
N ILE A 42 -16.37 -16.05 -13.43
CA ILE A 42 -15.49 -17.21 -13.62
C ILE A 42 -16.18 -18.23 -14.52
N ILE A 43 -17.47 -18.48 -14.31
CA ILE A 43 -18.30 -19.37 -15.12
C ILE A 43 -18.32 -18.92 -16.58
N ASP A 44 -18.60 -17.64 -16.83
CA ASP A 44 -18.63 -17.06 -18.18
C ASP A 44 -17.24 -17.09 -18.84
N TYR A 45 -16.17 -16.81 -18.08
CA TYR A 45 -14.81 -16.93 -18.60
C TYR A 45 -14.47 -18.37 -18.97
N PHE A 46 -14.81 -19.33 -18.10
CA PHE A 46 -14.55 -20.74 -18.32
C PHE A 46 -15.33 -21.26 -19.52
N GLU A 47 -16.63 -20.94 -19.62
CA GLU A 47 -17.47 -21.30 -20.76
C GLU A 47 -16.88 -20.80 -22.08
N LYS A 48 -16.50 -19.52 -22.11
CA LYS A 48 -16.05 -18.87 -23.33
C LYS A 48 -14.69 -19.35 -23.81
N TYR A 49 -13.76 -19.67 -22.90
CA TYR A 49 -12.35 -19.87 -23.25
C TYR A 49 -11.78 -21.24 -22.91
N CYS A 50 -12.36 -21.99 -21.99
CA CYS A 50 -11.76 -23.23 -21.45
C CYS A 50 -12.48 -24.52 -21.89
N ILE A 51 -13.66 -24.41 -22.50
CA ILE A 51 -14.44 -25.57 -22.98
C ILE A 51 -13.99 -25.98 -24.39
N GLY A 52 -14.07 -27.29 -24.68
CA GLY A 52 -13.77 -27.86 -26.00
C GLY A 52 -12.33 -28.37 -26.14
N TYR A 53 -11.54 -28.30 -25.08
CA TYR A 53 -10.17 -28.81 -25.04
C TYR A 53 -10.06 -30.11 -24.25
N VAL A 54 -9.03 -30.92 -24.53
CA VAL A 54 -8.79 -32.21 -23.86
C VAL A 54 -8.51 -32.08 -22.36
N TRP A 55 -8.18 -30.87 -21.88
CA TRP A 55 -7.99 -30.54 -20.47
C TRP A 55 -9.19 -29.81 -19.84
N THR A 56 -10.35 -29.72 -20.51
CA THR A 56 -11.55 -29.00 -20.01
C THR A 56 -11.90 -29.43 -18.57
N ASN A 57 -12.08 -30.73 -18.36
CA ASN A 57 -12.46 -31.27 -17.05
C ASN A 57 -11.40 -31.05 -15.96
N HIS A 58 -10.12 -30.99 -16.34
CA HIS A 58 -9.02 -30.71 -15.41
C HIS A 58 -9.09 -29.26 -14.92
N LEU A 59 -9.32 -28.33 -15.85
CA LEU A 59 -9.51 -26.92 -15.49
C LEU A 59 -10.80 -26.69 -14.69
N ALA A 60 -11.86 -27.46 -14.96
CA ALA A 60 -13.10 -27.39 -14.18
C ALA A 60 -12.88 -27.78 -12.71
N LEU A 61 -12.12 -28.85 -12.47
CA LEU A 61 -11.77 -29.29 -11.13
C LEU A 61 -10.87 -28.27 -10.40
N ILE A 62 -9.91 -27.66 -11.12
CA ILE A 62 -9.08 -26.56 -10.60
C ILE A 62 -9.95 -25.36 -10.23
N MET A 63 -10.88 -24.97 -11.10
CA MET A 63 -11.80 -23.86 -10.84
C MET A 63 -12.58 -24.06 -9.54
N LEU A 64 -13.13 -25.25 -9.30
CA LEU A 64 -13.83 -25.61 -8.06
C LEU A 64 -12.89 -25.56 -6.85
N ALA A 65 -11.73 -26.22 -6.92
CA ALA A 65 -10.77 -26.24 -5.81
C ALA A 65 -10.26 -24.83 -5.45
N ARG A 66 -10.09 -23.95 -6.44
CA ARG A 66 -9.61 -22.58 -6.21
C ARG A 66 -10.71 -21.64 -5.71
N SER A 67 -11.93 -21.78 -6.20
CA SER A 67 -13.05 -20.90 -5.83
C SER A 67 -13.69 -21.34 -4.52
N GLY A 68 -14.08 -22.60 -4.42
CA GLY A 68 -14.76 -23.15 -3.26
C GLY A 68 -13.83 -23.39 -2.08
N TYR A 69 -12.74 -24.14 -2.29
CA TYR A 69 -11.87 -24.55 -1.18
C TYR A 69 -10.82 -23.50 -0.83
N SER A 70 -10.07 -23.01 -1.82
CA SER A 70 -9.01 -22.02 -1.56
C SER A 70 -9.56 -20.61 -1.33
N ARG A 71 -10.85 -20.36 -1.65
CA ARG A 71 -11.53 -19.06 -1.59
C ARG A 71 -10.73 -17.94 -2.25
N ASN A 72 -10.12 -18.25 -3.39
CA ASN A 72 -9.36 -17.28 -4.16
C ASN A 72 -10.29 -16.24 -4.79
N SER A 73 -9.77 -15.02 -4.98
CA SER A 73 -10.53 -13.98 -5.68
C SER A 73 -10.81 -14.36 -7.14
N VAL A 74 -11.92 -13.85 -7.68
CA VAL A 74 -12.35 -14.02 -9.08
C VAL A 74 -11.20 -13.81 -10.06
N ASN A 75 -10.43 -12.72 -9.90
CA ASN A 75 -9.29 -12.41 -10.78
C ASN A 75 -8.15 -13.42 -10.66
N THR A 76 -7.92 -13.97 -9.46
CA THR A 76 -6.87 -14.98 -9.26
C THR A 76 -7.25 -16.28 -9.96
N VAL A 77 -8.51 -16.72 -9.80
CA VAL A 77 -9.00 -17.94 -10.46
C VAL A 77 -8.97 -17.78 -11.98
N ARG A 78 -9.50 -16.67 -12.51
CA ARG A 78 -9.45 -16.36 -13.95
C ARG A 78 -8.02 -16.26 -14.48
N GLY A 79 -7.11 -15.64 -13.72
CA GLY A 79 -5.69 -15.55 -14.08
C GLY A 79 -5.03 -16.92 -14.20
N ILE A 80 -5.25 -17.81 -13.22
CA ILE A 80 -4.73 -19.19 -13.25
C ILE A 80 -5.30 -19.96 -14.45
N LEU A 81 -6.62 -19.92 -14.64
CA LEU A 81 -7.27 -20.58 -15.77
C LEU A 81 -6.74 -20.06 -17.11
N GLY A 82 -6.56 -18.74 -17.24
CA GLY A 82 -6.03 -18.12 -18.44
C GLY A 82 -4.59 -18.51 -18.73
N VAL A 83 -3.71 -18.49 -17.71
CA VAL A 83 -2.31 -18.92 -17.85
C VAL A 83 -2.24 -20.37 -18.29
N LEU A 84 -2.96 -21.27 -17.61
CA LEU A 84 -2.93 -22.70 -17.94
C LEU A 84 -3.50 -22.96 -19.33
N ASN A 85 -4.67 -22.42 -19.64
CA ASN A 85 -5.35 -22.67 -20.90
C ASN A 85 -4.56 -22.14 -22.11
N VAL A 86 -4.12 -20.88 -22.07
CA VAL A 86 -3.35 -20.29 -23.18
C VAL A 86 -2.05 -21.05 -23.40
N ARG A 87 -1.36 -21.45 -22.34
CA ARG A 87 -0.10 -22.19 -22.47
C ARG A 87 -0.29 -23.62 -22.91
N PHE A 88 -1.34 -24.31 -22.44
CA PHE A 88 -1.69 -25.64 -22.93
C PHE A 88 -2.05 -25.61 -24.41
N GLN A 89 -2.77 -24.59 -24.90
CA GLN A 89 -3.03 -24.44 -26.34
C GLN A 89 -1.74 -24.34 -27.15
N SER A 90 -0.79 -23.49 -26.74
CA SER A 90 0.51 -23.39 -27.41
C SER A 90 1.29 -24.70 -27.35
N LEU A 91 1.39 -25.32 -26.16
CA LEU A 91 2.22 -26.51 -25.93
C LEU A 91 1.65 -27.76 -26.59
N PHE A 92 0.34 -28.00 -26.51
CA PHE A 92 -0.28 -29.17 -27.12
C PHE A 92 -0.24 -29.07 -28.64
N LYS A 93 -0.35 -27.86 -29.19
CA LYS A 93 -0.16 -27.61 -30.62
C LYS A 93 1.28 -27.90 -31.05
N GLU A 94 2.27 -27.31 -30.36
CA GLU A 94 3.69 -27.47 -30.69
C GLU A 94 4.15 -28.93 -30.56
N LEU A 95 3.72 -29.62 -29.51
CA LEU A 95 4.09 -31.00 -29.21
C LEU A 95 3.15 -32.03 -29.88
N SER A 96 2.17 -31.58 -30.67
CA SER A 96 1.17 -32.43 -31.33
C SER A 96 0.44 -33.40 -30.38
N ILE A 97 0.17 -32.97 -29.15
CA ILE A 97 -0.48 -33.78 -28.12
C ILE A 97 -2.00 -33.76 -28.35
N GLN A 98 -2.55 -34.91 -28.71
CA GLN A 98 -3.99 -35.05 -28.98
C GLN A 98 -4.82 -35.46 -27.76
N THR A 99 -4.20 -35.98 -26.70
CA THR A 99 -4.91 -36.41 -25.49
C THR A 99 -4.13 -35.99 -24.24
N ILE A 100 -4.85 -35.74 -23.15
CA ILE A 100 -4.24 -35.36 -21.87
C ILE A 100 -3.40 -36.50 -21.27
N ASN A 101 -3.66 -37.76 -21.63
CA ASN A 101 -2.90 -38.92 -21.17
C ASN A 101 -1.47 -38.94 -21.71
N HIS A 102 -1.23 -38.34 -22.89
CA HIS A 102 0.10 -38.17 -23.43
C HIS A 102 0.85 -36.98 -22.84
N TRP A 103 0.22 -36.17 -21.98
CA TRP A 103 0.88 -35.06 -21.31
C TRP A 103 1.80 -35.56 -20.19
N ASN A 104 3.10 -35.53 -20.44
CA ASN A 104 4.13 -35.77 -19.43
C ASN A 104 4.79 -34.44 -19.01
N PRO A 105 4.47 -33.89 -17.84
CA PRO A 105 5.02 -32.61 -17.40
C PRO A 105 6.54 -32.68 -17.20
N ASP A 106 7.11 -33.83 -16.82
CA ASP A 106 8.55 -33.96 -16.57
C ASP A 106 9.38 -33.86 -17.85
N ILE A 107 8.78 -34.20 -19.00
CA ILE A 107 9.41 -34.09 -20.32
C ILE A 107 9.02 -32.75 -20.96
N HIS A 108 7.72 -32.50 -21.11
CA HIS A 108 7.21 -31.39 -21.90
C HIS A 108 7.43 -30.03 -21.24
N LEU A 109 7.24 -29.92 -19.91
CA LEU A 109 7.60 -28.68 -19.22
C LEU A 109 9.13 -28.53 -19.15
N TYR A 110 9.90 -29.61 -19.09
CA TYR A 110 11.36 -29.50 -19.11
C TYR A 110 11.87 -28.89 -20.42
N GLU A 111 11.37 -29.37 -21.56
CA GLU A 111 11.72 -28.83 -22.87
C GLU A 111 11.28 -27.36 -23.01
N TYR A 112 10.07 -27.05 -22.54
CA TYR A 112 9.57 -25.67 -22.52
C TYR A 112 10.41 -24.77 -21.62
N LEU A 113 10.70 -25.17 -20.38
CA LEU A 113 11.47 -24.34 -19.44
C LEU A 113 12.91 -24.10 -19.91
N ASN A 114 13.47 -25.02 -20.72
CA ASN A 114 14.82 -24.89 -21.30
C ASN A 114 14.84 -24.26 -22.70
N LYS A 115 13.74 -23.62 -23.14
CA LYS A 115 13.64 -22.96 -24.46
C LYS A 115 13.88 -23.87 -25.67
N LYS A 116 13.78 -25.19 -25.49
CA LYS A 116 13.88 -26.14 -26.61
C LYS A 116 12.67 -26.05 -27.54
N ILE A 117 11.53 -25.65 -26.96
CA ILE A 117 10.28 -25.39 -27.68
C ILE A 117 9.74 -24.00 -27.31
N LEU A 118 9.08 -23.37 -28.28
CA LEU A 118 8.50 -22.02 -28.17
C LEU A 118 9.51 -20.98 -27.64
N PRO A 119 10.73 -20.84 -28.21
CA PRO A 119 11.80 -19.99 -27.68
C PRO A 119 11.40 -18.51 -27.53
N GLU A 120 10.46 -18.03 -28.34
CA GLU A 120 9.89 -16.68 -28.32
C GLU A 120 9.12 -16.34 -27.04
N HIS A 121 8.69 -17.34 -26.26
CA HIS A 121 8.06 -17.10 -24.96
C HIS A 121 9.08 -16.61 -23.92
N THR A 122 8.66 -15.60 -23.14
CA THR A 122 9.52 -14.96 -22.14
C THR A 122 9.72 -15.84 -20.90
N GLU A 123 10.77 -15.58 -20.13
CA GLU A 123 11.04 -16.28 -18.86
C GLU A 123 9.87 -16.15 -17.87
N ASN A 124 9.24 -14.98 -17.80
CA ASN A 124 8.07 -14.75 -16.95
C ASN A 124 6.89 -15.66 -17.35
N GLN A 125 6.64 -15.83 -18.65
CA GLN A 125 5.59 -16.71 -19.13
C GLN A 125 5.86 -18.19 -18.80
N ARG A 126 7.13 -18.60 -18.83
CA ARG A 126 7.57 -19.95 -18.44
C ARG A 126 7.40 -20.16 -16.93
N PHE A 127 7.79 -19.18 -16.13
CA PHE A 127 7.65 -19.19 -14.69
C PHE A 127 6.19 -19.24 -14.23
N ASP A 128 5.34 -18.37 -14.79
CA ASP A 128 3.92 -18.29 -14.44
C ASP A 128 3.18 -19.58 -14.75
N LEU A 129 3.53 -20.26 -15.86
CA LEU A 129 3.00 -21.57 -16.18
C LEU A 129 3.35 -22.59 -15.09
N LEU A 130 4.63 -22.77 -14.79
CA LEU A 130 5.05 -23.77 -13.81
C LEU A 130 4.43 -23.52 -12.43
N LYS A 131 4.43 -22.26 -12.00
CA LYS A 131 3.83 -21.84 -10.72
C LYS A 131 2.33 -22.13 -10.70
N SER A 132 1.61 -21.76 -11.76
CA SER A 132 0.17 -21.97 -11.88
C SER A 132 -0.15 -23.47 -11.95
N TYR A 133 0.67 -24.26 -12.64
CA TYR A 133 0.52 -25.71 -12.78
C TYR A 133 0.68 -26.42 -11.43
N ASN A 134 1.84 -26.27 -10.78
CA ASN A 134 2.16 -26.93 -9.51
C ASN A 134 1.23 -26.50 -8.38
N SER A 135 0.92 -25.21 -8.29
CA SER A 135 0.01 -24.73 -7.25
C SER A 135 -1.42 -25.21 -7.47
N SER A 136 -1.84 -25.46 -8.72
CA SER A 136 -3.21 -25.94 -9.01
C SER A 136 -3.36 -27.42 -8.66
N ILE A 137 -2.35 -28.23 -8.98
CA ILE A 137 -2.29 -29.62 -8.52
C ILE A 137 -2.35 -29.70 -7.00
N SER A 138 -1.52 -28.89 -6.32
CA SER A 138 -1.50 -28.86 -4.85
C SER A 138 -2.85 -28.45 -4.27
N SER A 139 -3.51 -27.42 -4.83
CA SER A 139 -4.84 -27.00 -4.38
C SER A 139 -5.91 -28.06 -4.60
N VAL A 140 -5.92 -28.74 -5.75
CA VAL A 140 -6.88 -29.81 -6.05
C VAL A 140 -6.67 -31.01 -5.14
N LEU A 141 -5.43 -31.48 -4.97
CA LEU A 141 -5.12 -32.62 -4.10
C LEU A 141 -5.42 -32.32 -2.64
N ASN A 142 -5.07 -31.13 -2.15
CA ASN A 142 -5.40 -30.73 -0.78
C ASN A 142 -6.90 -30.66 -0.58
N TRP A 143 -7.65 -30.15 -1.56
CA TRP A 143 -9.10 -30.11 -1.51
C TRP A 143 -9.71 -31.51 -1.46
N LEU A 144 -9.29 -32.39 -2.37
CA LEU A 144 -9.74 -33.78 -2.45
C LEU A 144 -9.46 -34.53 -1.13
N ASN A 145 -8.23 -34.46 -0.64
CA ASN A 145 -7.81 -35.12 0.59
C ASN A 145 -8.50 -34.57 1.85
N SER A 146 -8.84 -33.28 1.86
CA SER A 146 -9.44 -32.63 3.03
C SER A 146 -10.96 -32.80 3.10
N LYS A 147 -11.63 -33.08 1.98
CA LYS A 147 -13.09 -32.93 1.86
C LYS A 147 -13.82 -34.15 1.32
N PHE A 148 -13.12 -35.14 0.79
CA PHE A 148 -13.72 -36.31 0.16
C PHE A 148 -13.09 -37.60 0.67
N ASP A 149 -13.91 -38.65 0.73
CA ASP A 149 -13.46 -39.99 1.06
C ASP A 149 -12.70 -40.64 -0.13
N LEU A 150 -12.05 -41.78 0.12
CA LEU A 150 -11.25 -42.46 -0.89
C LEU A 150 -12.07 -42.89 -2.12
N CYS A 151 -13.33 -43.29 -1.92
CA CYS A 151 -14.23 -43.67 -3.00
C CYS A 151 -14.53 -42.50 -3.94
N THR A 152 -14.82 -41.33 -3.39
CA THR A 152 -15.08 -40.12 -4.20
C THR A 152 -13.79 -39.57 -4.83
N GLN A 153 -12.64 -39.74 -4.17
CA GLN A 153 -11.35 -39.35 -4.75
C GLN A 153 -11.01 -40.16 -6.01
N GLU A 154 -11.34 -41.46 -6.06
CA GLU A 154 -11.11 -42.29 -7.25
C GLU A 154 -11.94 -41.83 -8.45
N ILE A 155 -13.15 -41.28 -8.24
CA ILE A 155 -13.98 -40.70 -9.32
C ILE A 155 -13.25 -39.53 -10.01
N PHE A 156 -12.54 -38.70 -9.24
CA PHE A 156 -11.86 -37.52 -9.79
C PHE A 156 -10.47 -37.78 -10.35
N LYS A 157 -9.90 -38.97 -10.11
CA LYS A 157 -8.56 -39.36 -10.54
C LYS A 157 -8.29 -39.15 -12.04
N PRO A 158 -9.22 -39.44 -12.97
CA PRO A 158 -9.02 -39.19 -14.41
C PRO A 158 -8.92 -37.71 -14.79
N PHE A 159 -9.31 -36.79 -13.89
CA PHE A 159 -9.29 -35.34 -14.12
C PHE A 159 -8.14 -34.64 -13.39
N LEU A 160 -7.23 -35.40 -12.79
CA LEU A 160 -6.05 -34.88 -12.12
C LEU A 160 -4.91 -34.63 -13.11
N LEU A 161 -4.27 -33.46 -13.00
CA LEU A 161 -3.03 -33.22 -13.71
C LEU A 161 -1.87 -33.95 -13.04
N ASN A 162 -0.99 -34.55 -13.86
CA ASN A 162 0.22 -35.21 -13.40
C ASN A 162 1.16 -34.24 -12.65
N ARG A 163 1.82 -34.72 -11.59
CA ARG A 163 2.80 -33.91 -10.87
C ARG A 163 4.05 -33.69 -11.72
N CYS A 164 4.60 -32.47 -11.63
CA CYS A 164 5.89 -32.11 -12.21
C CYS A 164 6.97 -32.25 -11.12
N ASN A 165 7.94 -33.15 -11.33
CA ASN A 165 9.06 -33.47 -10.46
C ASN A 165 10.36 -32.78 -10.89
N ILE A 166 10.31 -31.87 -11.86
CA ILE A 166 11.49 -31.17 -12.37
C ILE A 166 12.11 -30.32 -11.25
N THR A 167 13.22 -30.79 -10.70
CA THR A 167 13.98 -30.15 -9.61
C THR A 167 15.18 -29.33 -10.10
N HIS A 168 15.74 -29.63 -11.27
CA HIS A 168 16.97 -28.97 -11.75
C HIS A 168 16.75 -27.57 -12.36
N THR A 169 15.60 -27.31 -13.01
CA THR A 169 15.23 -25.96 -13.50
C THR A 169 14.78 -25.01 -12.38
N ILE A 170 14.58 -25.55 -11.16
CA ILE A 170 14.40 -24.78 -9.93
C ILE A 170 15.66 -23.93 -9.64
N SER A 171 16.84 -24.25 -10.17
CA SER A 171 18.05 -23.42 -10.03
C SER A 171 17.87 -22.01 -10.62
N ASN A 172 17.42 -21.89 -11.87
CA ASN A 172 17.17 -20.58 -12.49
C ASN A 172 15.97 -19.87 -11.86
N GLN A 173 14.99 -20.61 -11.36
CA GLN A 173 13.82 -20.05 -10.69
C GLN A 173 14.12 -19.58 -9.27
N LYS A 174 14.94 -20.32 -8.52
CA LYS A 174 15.54 -19.88 -7.26
C LYS A 174 16.38 -18.64 -7.51
N LYS A 175 17.17 -18.59 -8.58
CA LYS A 175 17.91 -17.38 -8.96
C LYS A 175 16.97 -16.20 -9.24
N VAL A 176 15.90 -16.36 -10.02
CA VAL A 176 14.93 -15.27 -10.27
C VAL A 176 14.21 -14.84 -8.98
N LEU A 177 13.80 -15.80 -8.14
CA LEU A 177 13.19 -15.53 -6.83
C LEU A 177 14.17 -14.85 -5.87
N GLN A 178 15.42 -15.31 -5.82
CA GLN A 178 16.51 -14.76 -5.00
C GLN A 178 16.92 -13.37 -5.50
N LEU A 179 17.01 -13.15 -6.80
CA LEU A 179 17.26 -11.84 -7.40
C LEU A 179 16.12 -10.88 -7.09
N SER A 180 14.87 -11.32 -7.24
CA SER A 180 13.69 -10.51 -6.88
C SER A 180 13.62 -10.21 -5.37
N GLN A 181 14.04 -11.16 -4.53
CA GLN A 181 14.16 -11.00 -3.09
C GLN A 181 15.31 -10.07 -2.71
N SER A 182 16.47 -10.24 -3.32
CA SER A 182 17.65 -9.40 -3.13
C SER A 182 17.37 -7.96 -3.55
N HIS A 183 16.76 -7.77 -4.71
CA HIS A 183 16.34 -6.45 -5.20
C HIS A 183 15.38 -5.78 -4.21
N ARG A 184 14.35 -6.49 -3.74
CA ARG A 184 13.44 -5.95 -2.70
C ARG A 184 14.18 -5.61 -1.41
N LYS A 185 15.17 -6.41 -1.00
CA LYS A 185 15.99 -6.13 0.18
C LYS A 185 16.84 -4.88 -0.02
N ASN A 186 17.46 -4.71 -1.17
CA ASN A 186 18.23 -3.51 -1.51
C ASN A 186 17.33 -2.26 -1.53
N GLU A 187 16.15 -2.34 -2.15
CA GLU A 187 15.14 -1.26 -2.10
C GLU A 187 14.71 -0.96 -0.66
N THR A 188 14.53 -1.99 0.18
CA THR A 188 14.10 -1.82 1.57
C THR A 188 15.22 -1.20 2.43
N ASP A 189 16.46 -1.67 2.25
CA ASP A 189 17.65 -1.16 2.95
C ASP A 189 17.87 0.33 2.67
N ALA A 190 17.62 0.78 1.44
CA ALA A 190 17.71 2.18 1.05
C ALA A 190 16.70 3.09 1.77
N ILE A 191 15.55 2.57 2.21
CA ILE A 191 14.47 3.40 2.80
C ILE A 191 14.36 3.30 4.32
N ILE A 192 14.83 2.21 4.94
CA ILE A 192 14.73 2.01 6.40
C ILE A 192 15.32 3.18 7.21
N PRO A 193 16.51 3.73 6.88
CA PRO A 193 17.07 4.86 7.63
C PRO A 193 16.21 6.13 7.57
N HIS A 194 15.38 6.25 6.53
CA HIS A 194 14.58 7.44 6.26
C HIS A 194 13.11 7.26 6.62
N TYR A 195 12.78 6.19 7.36
CA TYR A 195 11.39 5.84 7.66
C TYR A 195 10.63 6.93 8.46
N PRO A 196 11.21 7.57 9.50
CA PRO A 196 10.58 8.72 10.14
C PRO A 196 10.48 9.94 9.22
N VAL A 197 11.49 10.16 8.36
CA VAL A 197 11.51 11.27 7.39
C VAL A 197 10.38 11.14 6.38
N ILE A 198 10.12 9.94 5.84
CA ILE A 198 8.99 9.68 4.94
C ILE A 198 7.65 10.06 5.58
N ARG A 199 7.49 9.75 6.87
CA ARG A 199 6.27 10.09 7.62
C ARG A 199 6.17 11.60 7.87
N GLY A 200 7.25 12.22 8.34
CA GLY A 200 7.29 13.67 8.57
C GLY A 200 7.00 14.47 7.30
N GLU A 201 7.65 14.11 6.19
CA GLU A 201 7.47 14.75 4.89
C GLU A 201 6.04 14.63 4.37
N ALA A 202 5.40 13.45 4.53
CA ALA A 202 4.01 13.26 4.18
C ALA A 202 3.08 14.22 4.96
N HIS A 203 3.37 14.47 6.25
CA HIS A 203 2.63 15.43 7.06
C HIS A 203 2.86 16.88 6.62
N PHE A 204 4.12 17.30 6.40
CA PHE A 204 4.45 18.65 5.93
C PHE A 204 3.76 18.98 4.60
N ARG A 205 3.81 18.06 3.63
CA ARG A 205 3.16 18.23 2.33
C ARG A 205 1.64 18.31 2.45
N TRP A 206 1.04 17.47 3.30
CA TRP A 206 -0.40 17.55 3.57
C TRP A 206 -0.77 18.90 4.21
N ASN A 207 0.01 19.39 5.17
CA ASN A 207 -0.22 20.68 5.80
C ASN A 207 -0.16 21.83 4.78
N LYS A 208 0.88 21.86 3.92
CA LYS A 208 1.07 22.86 2.86
C LYS A 208 -0.15 22.93 1.92
N ILE A 209 -0.62 21.78 1.43
CA ILE A 209 -1.79 21.74 0.53
C ILE A 209 -3.12 21.97 1.25
N HIS A 210 -3.23 21.57 2.53
CA HIS A 210 -4.40 21.88 3.35
C HIS A 210 -4.55 23.39 3.57
N ARG A 211 -3.44 24.09 3.89
CA ARG A 211 -3.40 25.56 4.00
C ARG A 211 -3.82 26.20 2.68
N LEU A 212 -3.21 25.80 1.57
CA LEU A 212 -3.56 26.33 0.25
C LEU A 212 -5.04 26.12 -0.10
N PHE A 213 -5.57 24.91 0.13
CA PHE A 213 -6.99 24.60 -0.10
C PHE A 213 -7.92 25.45 0.77
N THR A 214 -7.58 25.61 2.05
CA THR A 214 -8.35 26.40 3.00
C THR A 214 -8.37 27.87 2.58
N LYS A 215 -7.22 28.44 2.21
CA LYS A 215 -7.13 29.83 1.72
C LYS A 215 -7.87 30.04 0.41
N PHE A 216 -7.77 29.09 -0.52
CA PHE A 216 -8.57 29.11 -1.73
C PHE A 216 -10.08 29.15 -1.43
N LYS A 217 -10.57 28.30 -0.52
CA LYS A 217 -11.99 28.32 -0.11
C LYS A 217 -12.40 29.62 0.57
N GLU A 218 -11.59 30.13 1.50
CA GLU A 218 -11.84 31.41 2.18
C GLU A 218 -11.94 32.58 1.20
N LEU A 219 -11.05 32.63 0.20
CA LEU A 219 -11.02 33.71 -0.79
C LEU A 219 -12.16 33.59 -1.80
N THR A 220 -12.39 32.40 -2.35
CA THR A 220 -13.50 32.15 -3.30
C THR A 220 -14.87 32.42 -2.69
N ALA A 221 -15.08 32.14 -1.40
CA ALA A 221 -16.31 32.47 -0.69
C ALA A 221 -16.56 33.99 -0.58
N LYS A 222 -15.53 34.82 -0.72
CA LYS A 222 -15.63 36.30 -0.70
C LYS A 222 -15.81 36.89 -2.10
N VAL A 223 -15.64 36.11 -3.16
CA VAL A 223 -15.81 36.57 -4.54
C VAL A 223 -17.29 36.79 -4.83
N THR A 224 -17.65 38.02 -5.19
CA THR A 224 -18.99 38.40 -5.64
C THR A 224 -19.05 38.52 -7.16
N PRO A 225 -20.24 38.58 -7.79
CA PRO A 225 -20.35 38.81 -9.24
C PRO A 225 -19.70 40.12 -9.74
N THR A 226 -19.48 41.08 -8.84
CA THR A 226 -18.83 42.37 -9.13
C THR A 226 -17.32 42.34 -8.88
N THR A 227 -16.78 41.28 -8.29
CA THR A 227 -15.35 41.12 -8.05
C THR A 227 -14.65 40.90 -9.39
N SER A 228 -13.68 41.75 -9.72
CA SER A 228 -12.84 41.54 -10.90
C SER A 228 -11.90 40.35 -10.66
N LEU A 229 -11.64 39.56 -11.69
CA LEU A 229 -10.74 38.41 -11.66
C LEU A 229 -9.64 38.60 -12.72
N PRO A 230 -8.38 38.20 -12.44
CA PRO A 230 -7.98 37.32 -11.35
C PRO A 230 -7.87 38.03 -9.99
N LEU A 231 -8.13 37.29 -8.91
CA LEU A 231 -7.76 37.73 -7.57
C LEU A 231 -6.34 37.25 -7.26
N GLU A 232 -5.39 38.17 -7.14
CA GLU A 232 -4.01 37.83 -6.80
C GLU A 232 -3.79 37.81 -5.29
N PHE A 233 -3.12 36.78 -4.78
CA PHE A 233 -2.76 36.69 -3.39
C PHE A 233 -1.42 35.97 -3.19
N ASP A 234 -0.79 36.24 -2.06
CA ASP A 234 0.41 35.54 -1.63
C ASP A 234 0.42 35.31 -0.12
N TYR A 235 1.21 34.34 0.31
CA TYR A 235 1.43 34.06 1.72
C TYR A 235 2.80 33.40 1.94
N ASP A 236 3.28 33.48 3.18
CA ASP A 236 4.58 32.93 3.58
C ASP A 236 4.40 31.52 4.16
N GLU A 237 5.33 30.62 3.86
CA GLU A 237 5.44 29.28 4.45
C GLU A 237 6.56 29.27 5.49
N GLU A 238 6.23 29.01 6.76
CA GLU A 238 7.19 29.08 7.87
C GLU A 238 8.28 28.00 7.74
N GLN A 239 7.89 26.78 7.36
CA GLN A 239 8.79 25.63 7.28
C GLN A 239 9.83 25.79 6.16
N THR A 240 9.41 26.15 4.94
CA THR A 240 10.31 26.25 3.79
C THR A 240 10.96 27.64 3.67
N ARG A 241 10.47 28.63 4.44
CA ARG A 241 10.92 30.04 4.37
C ARG A 241 10.74 30.62 2.97
N GLU A 242 9.59 30.32 2.38
CA GLU A 242 9.22 30.70 1.02
C GLU A 242 7.96 31.55 1.03
N ARG A 243 7.85 32.45 0.06
CA ARG A 243 6.62 33.15 -0.28
C ARG A 243 6.04 32.56 -1.55
N LEU A 244 4.77 32.15 -1.50
CA LEU A 244 4.08 31.54 -2.63
C LEU A 244 3.06 32.52 -3.21
N PHE A 245 3.09 32.71 -4.53
CA PHE A 245 2.21 33.64 -5.26
C PHE A 245 1.18 32.90 -6.09
N PHE A 246 -0.07 33.32 -5.99
CA PHE A 246 -1.20 32.68 -6.65
C PHE A 246 -2.18 33.69 -7.26
N ARG A 247 -2.93 33.20 -8.24
CA ARG A 247 -4.10 33.88 -8.81
C ARG A 247 -5.30 32.96 -8.76
N ILE A 248 -6.46 33.51 -8.40
CA ILE A 248 -7.75 32.82 -8.51
C ILE A 248 -8.44 33.29 -9.77
N TRP A 249 -8.82 32.33 -10.61
CA TRP A 249 -9.52 32.53 -11.86
C TRP A 249 -10.89 31.86 -11.85
N ASP A 250 -11.79 32.39 -12.67
CA ASP A 250 -12.94 31.64 -13.18
C ASP A 250 -12.76 31.41 -14.69
N ARG A 251 -13.54 30.49 -15.29
CA ARG A 251 -13.38 30.17 -16.71
C ARG A 251 -13.56 31.39 -17.63
N PRO A 252 -14.59 32.25 -17.45
CA PRO A 252 -14.75 33.46 -18.25
C PRO A 252 -13.53 34.40 -18.18
N SER A 253 -13.09 34.76 -16.97
CA SER A 253 -12.00 35.73 -16.78
C SER A 253 -10.69 35.22 -17.36
N PHE A 254 -10.39 33.94 -17.17
CA PHE A 254 -9.17 33.34 -17.74
C PHE A 254 -9.18 33.34 -19.27
N THR A 255 -10.29 32.92 -19.89
CA THR A 255 -10.43 32.91 -21.35
C THR A 255 -10.37 34.31 -21.96
N ILE A 256 -10.91 35.32 -21.26
CA ILE A 256 -10.84 36.72 -21.73
C ILE A 256 -9.43 37.29 -21.58
N ALA A 257 -8.75 37.01 -20.47
CA ALA A 257 -7.37 37.46 -20.24
C ALA A 257 -6.39 36.85 -21.26
N HIS A 258 -6.65 35.61 -21.70
CA HIS A 258 -5.83 34.88 -22.68
C HIS A 258 -6.51 34.79 -24.05
N LYS A 259 -7.25 35.83 -24.46
CA LYS A 259 -8.05 35.84 -25.70
C LYS A 259 -7.28 35.39 -26.95
N ASP A 260 -5.96 35.64 -27.00
CA ASP A 260 -5.13 35.28 -28.16
C ASP A 260 -4.91 33.76 -28.30
N CYS A 261 -5.15 33.00 -27.22
CA CYS A 261 -5.07 31.55 -27.18
C CYS A 261 -6.41 30.85 -27.50
N TYR A 262 -7.51 31.60 -27.70
CA TYR A 262 -8.85 31.05 -27.85
C TYR A 262 -9.55 31.53 -29.14
N SER A 263 -10.47 30.70 -29.64
CA SER A 263 -11.30 31.08 -30.80
C SER A 263 -12.24 32.25 -30.49
N ARG A 264 -12.62 33.03 -31.51
CA ARG A 264 -13.64 34.09 -31.40
C ARG A 264 -14.96 33.60 -30.80
N TYR A 265 -15.35 32.36 -31.11
CA TYR A 265 -16.55 31.73 -30.57
C TYR A 265 -16.43 31.50 -29.05
N SER A 266 -15.30 30.95 -28.59
CA SER A 266 -15.04 30.73 -27.16
C SER A 266 -15.02 32.05 -26.38
N ILE A 267 -14.41 33.09 -26.94
CA ILE A 267 -14.35 34.43 -26.34
C ILE A 267 -15.74 35.03 -26.21
N ASP A 268 -16.59 34.93 -27.24
CA ASP A 268 -17.96 35.41 -27.19
C ASP A 268 -18.80 34.67 -26.13
N LEU A 269 -18.66 33.35 -26.03
CA LEU A 269 -19.33 32.58 -24.99
C LEU A 269 -18.84 32.95 -23.58
N ALA A 270 -17.55 33.22 -23.41
CA ALA A 270 -16.97 33.67 -22.14
C ALA A 270 -17.51 35.05 -21.73
N LYS A 271 -17.50 36.04 -22.65
CA LYS A 271 -18.03 37.39 -22.42
C LYS A 271 -19.50 37.38 -22.00
N ASN A 272 -20.29 36.52 -22.64
CA ASN A 272 -21.72 36.41 -22.38
C ASN A 272 -22.08 35.36 -21.31
N ARG A 273 -21.09 34.73 -20.65
CA ARG A 273 -21.27 33.67 -19.64
C ARG A 273 -22.24 32.56 -20.07
N ARG A 274 -22.02 31.97 -21.24
CA ARG A 274 -22.88 30.91 -21.82
C ARG A 274 -22.21 29.53 -21.80
N LYS A 275 -23.01 28.46 -21.79
CA LYS A 275 -22.54 27.05 -21.82
C LYS A 275 -21.57 26.74 -20.67
N THR A 276 -20.34 26.33 -20.97
CA THR A 276 -19.30 25.99 -19.98
C THR A 276 -18.86 27.19 -19.12
N TYR A 277 -19.20 28.41 -19.56
CA TYR A 277 -18.92 29.67 -18.89
C TYR A 277 -20.13 30.21 -18.10
N SER A 278 -21.27 29.49 -18.08
CA SER A 278 -22.44 29.88 -17.30
C SER A 278 -22.18 29.71 -15.81
N ASN A 279 -22.89 30.47 -14.97
CA ASN A 279 -22.67 30.44 -13.53
C ASN A 279 -22.86 29.05 -12.91
N GLU A 280 -23.74 28.22 -13.48
CA GLU A 280 -23.99 26.84 -13.02
C GLU A 280 -22.85 25.88 -13.34
N ASN A 281 -22.12 26.13 -14.44
CA ASN A 281 -21.06 25.25 -14.94
C ASN A 281 -19.65 25.79 -14.67
N ASN A 282 -19.54 27.06 -14.26
CA ASN A 282 -18.29 27.74 -13.97
C ASN A 282 -17.70 27.21 -12.66
N GLU A 283 -16.37 27.16 -12.60
CA GLU A 283 -15.65 26.76 -11.40
C GLU A 283 -14.45 27.69 -11.21
N PHE A 284 -14.11 27.96 -9.95
CA PHE A 284 -12.88 28.65 -9.62
C PHE A 284 -11.71 27.67 -9.64
N PHE A 285 -10.54 28.16 -10.04
CA PHE A 285 -9.29 27.41 -10.00
C PHE A 285 -8.12 28.33 -9.71
N LEU A 286 -6.98 27.73 -9.34
CA LEU A 286 -5.77 28.45 -9.02
C LEU A 286 -4.80 28.45 -10.20
N GLU A 287 -4.05 29.53 -10.34
CA GLU A 287 -2.79 29.58 -11.07
C GLU A 287 -1.68 29.76 -10.03
N PHE A 288 -0.65 28.92 -10.09
CA PHE A 288 0.60 29.13 -9.37
C PHE A 288 1.50 30.03 -10.21
N VAL A 289 1.90 31.18 -9.66
CA VAL A 289 2.57 32.25 -10.40
C VAL A 289 4.08 32.21 -10.20
N ASN A 290 4.51 32.17 -8.94
CA ASN A 290 5.93 32.18 -8.59
C ASN A 290 6.14 31.76 -7.12
N VAL A 291 7.40 31.52 -6.78
CA VAL A 291 7.89 31.38 -5.41
C VAL A 291 9.13 32.25 -5.19
N GLU A 292 9.23 32.88 -4.03
CA GLU A 292 10.38 33.69 -3.62
C GLU A 292 10.96 33.18 -2.29
N SER A 293 12.28 33.15 -2.16
CA SER A 293 12.94 32.83 -0.88
C SER A 293 12.90 34.05 0.05
N LEU A 294 12.44 33.86 1.29
CA LEU A 294 12.44 34.91 2.32
C LEU A 294 13.84 35.19 2.87
N ASP A 295 14.73 34.19 2.82
CA ASP A 295 16.08 34.25 3.39
C ASP A 295 17.17 34.45 2.32
N GLY A 296 16.78 34.70 1.06
CA GLY A 296 17.71 34.85 -0.07
C GLY A 296 18.41 33.55 -0.48
N ASN A 297 17.88 32.40 -0.02
CA ASN A 297 18.42 31.09 -0.36
C ASN A 297 18.16 30.76 -1.84
N LYS A 298 19.16 30.19 -2.52
CA LYS A 298 19.03 29.84 -3.95
C LYS A 298 18.24 28.55 -4.19
N CYS A 299 18.11 27.69 -3.17
CA CYS A 299 17.40 26.43 -3.30
C CYS A 299 15.94 26.64 -2.87
N ILE A 300 15.09 26.91 -3.84
CA ILE A 300 13.64 27.08 -3.67
C ILE A 300 12.97 25.75 -4.04
N GLU A 301 12.11 25.23 -3.17
CA GLU A 301 11.32 24.02 -3.36
C GLU A 301 10.04 24.30 -4.14
N GLY A 302 9.31 25.37 -3.79
CA GLY A 302 8.02 25.69 -4.42
C GLY A 302 6.96 24.63 -4.13
N LEU A 303 6.14 24.26 -5.12
CA LEU A 303 5.17 23.17 -4.98
C LEU A 303 5.82 21.85 -5.40
N TRP A 304 5.93 20.89 -4.48
CA TRP A 304 6.58 19.59 -4.73
C TRP A 304 6.00 18.77 -5.90
N PHE A 305 4.81 19.13 -6.40
CA PHE A 305 4.10 18.47 -7.51
C PHE A 305 3.99 19.33 -8.77
N GLU A 306 4.63 20.50 -8.82
CA GLU A 306 4.56 21.41 -9.96
C GLU A 306 4.96 20.72 -11.27
N ASP A 307 6.04 19.95 -11.24
CA ASP A 307 6.55 19.18 -12.37
C ASP A 307 5.52 18.17 -12.93
N LEU A 308 4.73 17.53 -12.06
CA LEU A 308 3.67 16.60 -12.48
C LEU A 308 2.55 17.29 -13.26
N ILE A 309 2.27 18.55 -12.92
CA ILE A 309 1.27 19.38 -13.59
C ILE A 309 1.83 19.87 -14.92
N SER A 310 3.03 20.45 -14.91
CA SER A 310 3.70 21.00 -16.09
C SER A 310 3.95 19.93 -17.16
N GLU A 311 4.33 18.71 -16.77
CA GLU A 311 4.50 17.59 -17.72
C GLU A 311 3.18 16.90 -18.10
N SER A 312 2.05 17.32 -17.52
CA SER A 312 0.72 16.73 -17.80
C SER A 312 0.72 15.21 -17.66
N VAL A 313 1.18 14.71 -16.51
CA VAL A 313 1.30 13.27 -16.23
C VAL A 313 0.32 12.73 -15.19
N LEU A 314 -0.58 13.58 -14.68
CA LEU A 314 -1.62 13.15 -13.75
C LEU A 314 -2.74 12.37 -14.46
N ASN A 315 -3.29 11.39 -13.76
CA ASN A 315 -4.40 10.56 -14.19
C ASN A 315 -4.18 9.87 -15.56
N GLN A 316 -4.99 10.18 -16.58
CA GLN A 316 -4.91 9.58 -17.93
C GLN A 316 -4.11 10.43 -18.93
N LEU A 317 -3.62 11.60 -18.52
CA LEU A 317 -2.90 12.54 -19.38
C LEU A 317 -1.58 12.01 -19.97
N PRO A 318 -0.85 11.03 -19.37
CA PRO A 318 0.30 10.42 -20.03
C PRO A 318 -0.01 9.82 -21.42
N ALA A 319 -1.24 9.33 -21.65
CA ALA A 319 -1.62 8.74 -22.94
C ALA A 319 -2.17 9.73 -23.97
N THR A 320 -2.31 11.01 -23.62
CA THR A 320 -2.85 12.05 -24.51
C THR A 320 -1.74 12.91 -25.13
N GLY A 321 -2.04 13.52 -26.28
CA GLY A 321 -1.11 14.38 -27.03
C GLY A 321 -0.53 13.72 -28.29
N SER A 322 0.38 14.43 -28.96
CA SER A 322 1.16 13.96 -30.10
C SER A 322 2.11 12.82 -29.70
N LYS A 323 2.70 12.11 -30.68
CA LYS A 323 3.69 11.06 -30.39
C LYS A 323 4.90 11.60 -29.62
N GLU A 324 5.37 12.79 -29.98
CA GLU A 324 6.49 13.46 -29.30
C GLU A 324 6.15 13.83 -27.85
N GLN A 325 4.94 14.36 -27.62
CA GLN A 325 4.47 14.67 -26.26
C GLN A 325 4.39 13.41 -25.40
N LYS A 326 3.87 12.31 -25.96
CA LYS A 326 3.80 11.02 -25.26
C LYS A 326 5.19 10.47 -24.91
N GLU A 327 6.16 10.60 -25.81
CA GLU A 327 7.53 10.15 -25.56
C GLU A 327 8.23 11.01 -24.51
N ARG A 328 8.04 12.33 -24.54
CA ARG A 328 8.52 13.25 -23.50
C ARG A 328 7.97 12.86 -22.12
N LYS A 329 6.66 12.63 -22.02
CA LYS A 329 5.99 12.20 -20.78
C LYS A 329 6.51 10.84 -20.31
N LYS A 330 6.70 9.89 -21.23
CA LYS A 330 7.28 8.56 -20.93
C LYS A 330 8.68 8.73 -20.34
N LYS A 331 9.56 9.50 -20.99
CA LYS A 331 10.92 9.76 -20.52
C LYS A 331 10.96 10.41 -19.13
N PHE A 332 10.09 11.40 -18.89
CA PHE A 332 9.96 12.05 -17.58
C PHE A 332 9.53 11.05 -16.49
N LEU A 333 8.53 10.22 -16.76
CA LEU A 333 8.07 9.23 -15.79
C LEU A 333 9.14 8.17 -15.51
N LEU A 334 9.85 7.72 -16.54
CA LEU A 334 10.96 6.77 -16.39
C LEU A 334 12.14 7.37 -15.60
N SER A 335 12.46 8.65 -15.75
CA SER A 335 13.55 9.28 -14.97
C SER A 335 13.25 9.30 -13.46
N TRP A 336 11.97 9.32 -13.09
CA TRP A 336 11.51 9.18 -11.70
C TRP A 336 11.35 7.71 -11.25
N GLY A 337 11.69 6.75 -12.11
CA GLY A 337 11.56 5.31 -11.84
C GLY A 337 10.14 4.75 -12.04
N TYR A 338 9.20 5.56 -12.55
CA TYR A 338 7.85 5.09 -12.83
C TYR A 338 7.79 4.34 -14.17
N GLY A 339 7.78 3.01 -14.10
CA GLY A 339 7.63 2.15 -15.28
C GLY A 339 8.86 1.29 -15.55
N ASP A 340 8.88 0.65 -16.70
CA ASP A 340 9.97 -0.19 -17.18
C ASP A 340 10.37 0.27 -18.57
N SER A 341 11.67 0.53 -18.78
CA SER A 341 12.24 0.95 -20.06
C SER A 341 11.99 -0.06 -21.18
N ASP A 342 11.84 -1.33 -20.81
CA ASP A 342 11.71 -2.45 -21.76
C ASP A 342 10.27 -2.60 -22.29
N THR A 343 9.34 -1.76 -21.82
CA THR A 343 7.94 -1.80 -22.24
C THR A 343 7.59 -0.63 -23.16
N ASP A 344 6.87 -0.94 -24.23
CA ASP A 344 6.31 0.08 -25.14
C ASP A 344 5.17 0.88 -24.49
N SER A 345 4.57 0.37 -23.40
CA SER A 345 3.47 1.06 -22.74
C SER A 345 3.93 2.25 -21.92
N ILE A 346 3.22 3.38 -22.08
CA ILE A 346 3.46 4.58 -21.27
C ILE A 346 3.01 4.30 -19.82
N PRO A 347 3.89 4.49 -18.83
CA PRO A 347 3.54 4.30 -17.44
C PRO A 347 2.44 5.28 -17.01
N MET A 348 1.53 4.82 -16.14
CA MET A 348 0.43 5.63 -15.63
C MET A 348 0.38 5.57 -14.09
N PRO A 349 1.40 6.09 -13.40
CA PRO A 349 1.56 5.89 -11.95
C PRO A 349 0.49 6.59 -11.11
N PHE A 350 -0.12 7.65 -11.66
CA PHE A 350 -1.13 8.50 -11.01
C PHE A 350 -2.56 8.25 -11.53
N ARG A 351 -2.78 7.16 -12.26
CA ARG A 351 -4.12 6.83 -12.80
C ARG A 351 -5.07 6.43 -11.68
N THR A 352 -6.27 6.99 -11.72
CA THR A 352 -7.34 6.65 -10.78
C THR A 352 -8.58 6.17 -11.53
N SER A 353 -9.35 5.27 -10.93
CA SER A 353 -10.66 4.85 -11.46
C SER A 353 -11.84 5.63 -10.87
N VAL A 354 -11.53 6.65 -10.08
CA VAL A 354 -12.45 7.43 -9.25
C VAL A 354 -12.53 8.85 -9.82
N LYS A 355 -13.74 9.29 -10.15
CA LYS A 355 -13.97 10.61 -10.76
C LYS A 355 -13.45 11.70 -9.82
N GLY A 356 -12.81 12.72 -10.38
CA GLY A 356 -12.35 13.90 -9.64
C GLY A 356 -11.10 13.69 -8.77
N LEU A 357 -10.54 12.49 -8.67
CA LEU A 357 -9.32 12.24 -7.90
C LEU A 357 -8.09 12.41 -8.80
N LEU A 358 -7.17 13.31 -8.44
CA LEU A 358 -6.00 13.70 -9.25
C LEU A 358 -6.35 14.15 -10.69
N ALA A 359 -7.56 14.66 -10.90
CA ALA A 359 -8.06 15.06 -12.21
C ALA A 359 -8.25 16.58 -12.28
N GLN A 360 -7.52 17.26 -13.17
CA GLN A 360 -7.63 18.72 -13.32
C GLN A 360 -8.92 19.15 -14.02
N GLY A 361 -9.55 18.27 -14.80
CA GLY A 361 -10.80 18.56 -15.54
C GLY A 361 -10.54 19.15 -16.93
N ASP A 362 -11.50 18.97 -17.83
CA ASP A 362 -11.27 19.17 -19.27
C ASP A 362 -10.91 20.63 -19.62
N TYR A 363 -11.55 21.60 -18.96
CA TYR A 363 -11.26 23.02 -19.20
C TYR A 363 -9.81 23.37 -18.79
N ILE A 364 -9.39 22.97 -17.59
CA ILE A 364 -8.04 23.27 -17.08
C ILE A 364 -6.98 22.57 -17.93
N CYS A 365 -7.18 21.28 -18.23
CA CYS A 365 -6.30 20.54 -19.14
C CYS A 365 -6.19 21.22 -20.51
N HIS A 366 -7.29 21.76 -21.05
CA HIS A 366 -7.28 22.48 -22.32
C HIS A 366 -6.53 23.81 -22.20
N ALA A 367 -6.82 24.61 -21.18
CA ALA A 367 -6.16 25.90 -20.91
C ALA A 367 -4.64 25.74 -20.74
N GLN A 368 -4.21 24.72 -20.02
CA GLN A 368 -2.79 24.42 -19.78
C GLN A 368 -2.02 23.95 -21.02
N ASN A 369 -2.72 23.44 -22.05
CA ASN A 369 -2.10 23.14 -23.34
C ASN A 369 -1.93 24.38 -24.24
N HIS A 370 -2.56 25.51 -23.90
CA HIS A 370 -2.55 26.73 -24.72
C HIS A 370 -1.85 27.91 -24.03
N THR A 371 -1.38 27.71 -22.79
CA THR A 371 -0.74 28.74 -21.97
C THR A 371 0.43 28.10 -21.22
N ASP A 372 1.43 28.89 -20.86
CA ASP A 372 2.55 28.44 -20.01
C ASP A 372 2.19 28.48 -18.50
N CYS A 373 0.92 28.70 -18.17
CA CYS A 373 0.43 28.84 -16.80
C CYS A 373 0.37 27.48 -16.07
N VAL A 374 0.74 27.46 -14.78
CA VAL A 374 0.55 26.30 -13.90
C VAL A 374 -0.82 26.37 -13.24
N LEU A 375 -1.82 25.75 -13.88
CA LEU A 375 -3.21 25.75 -13.43
C LEU A 375 -3.54 24.55 -12.54
N LEU A 376 -4.26 24.80 -11.44
CA LEU A 376 -4.50 23.83 -10.38
C LEU A 376 -5.98 23.78 -9.98
N LYS A 377 -6.56 22.59 -10.11
CA LYS A 377 -7.80 22.21 -9.43
C LYS A 377 -7.50 21.65 -8.04
N ILE A 378 -7.24 22.56 -7.11
CA ILE A 378 -6.66 22.26 -5.79
C ILE A 378 -7.43 21.23 -4.97
N GLU A 379 -8.77 21.20 -5.03
CA GLU A 379 -9.58 20.21 -4.30
C GLU A 379 -9.18 18.76 -4.65
N THR A 380 -8.91 18.50 -5.92
CA THR A 380 -8.60 17.15 -6.41
C THR A 380 -7.23 16.64 -5.95
N LEU A 381 -6.30 17.57 -5.77
CA LEU A 381 -4.97 17.33 -5.24
C LEU A 381 -5.00 17.21 -3.71
N TYR A 382 -5.76 18.07 -3.03
CA TYR A 382 -5.99 18.01 -1.59
C TYR A 382 -6.66 16.70 -1.17
N ALA A 383 -7.66 16.23 -1.94
CA ALA A 383 -8.28 14.92 -1.76
C ALA A 383 -7.22 13.81 -1.81
N ALA A 384 -6.39 13.80 -2.85
CA ALA A 384 -5.34 12.79 -3.02
C ALA A 384 -4.29 12.82 -1.90
N ALA A 385 -3.84 14.01 -1.49
CA ALA A 385 -2.93 14.16 -0.36
C ALA A 385 -3.54 13.64 0.95
N THR A 386 -4.82 13.93 1.21
CA THR A 386 -5.52 13.49 2.43
C THR A 386 -5.63 11.97 2.52
N PHE A 387 -6.02 11.30 1.42
CA PHE A 387 -6.02 9.83 1.38
C PHE A 387 -4.60 9.24 1.40
N GLY A 388 -3.64 9.92 0.75
CA GLY A 388 -2.23 9.53 0.74
C GLY A 388 -1.64 9.51 2.15
N LEU A 389 -1.89 10.56 2.94
CA LEU A 389 -1.38 10.70 4.30
C LEU A 389 -1.90 9.56 5.19
N ALA A 390 -3.21 9.32 5.17
CA ALA A 390 -3.81 8.22 5.92
C ALA A 390 -3.24 6.86 5.51
N LEU A 391 -3.01 6.63 4.21
CA LEU A 391 -2.42 5.37 3.73
C LEU A 391 -0.98 5.20 4.22
N VAL A 392 -0.14 6.24 4.09
CA VAL A 392 1.26 6.20 4.52
C VAL A 392 1.34 5.91 6.01
N ASP A 393 0.58 6.63 6.84
CA ASP A 393 0.60 6.41 8.28
C ASP A 393 0.09 5.02 8.67
N LEU A 394 -1.04 4.56 8.10
CA LEU A 394 -1.57 3.23 8.37
C LEU A 394 -0.55 2.13 8.03
N ILE A 395 0.01 2.13 6.82
CA ILE A 395 0.98 1.11 6.42
C ILE A 395 2.22 1.20 7.30
N THR A 396 2.70 2.41 7.59
CA THR A 396 3.98 2.56 8.26
C THR A 396 3.95 2.26 9.76
N THR A 397 2.77 2.35 10.39
CA THR A 397 2.59 2.11 11.83
C THR A 397 2.08 0.71 12.16
N THR A 398 1.33 0.08 11.25
CA THR A 398 0.69 -1.22 11.49
C THR A 398 1.18 -2.33 10.57
N GLY A 399 1.87 -1.96 9.49
CA GLY A 399 2.27 -2.89 8.45
C GLY A 399 1.11 -3.44 7.62
N MET A 400 -0.09 -2.86 7.64
CA MET A 400 -1.24 -3.33 6.85
C MET A 400 -0.99 -3.43 5.33
N ARG A 401 -1.66 -4.35 4.65
CA ARG A 401 -1.73 -4.40 3.17
C ARG A 401 -2.74 -3.37 2.68
N ILE A 402 -2.56 -2.88 1.45
CA ILE A 402 -3.56 -2.02 0.77
C ILE A 402 -4.98 -2.60 0.87
N ASN A 403 -5.15 -3.89 0.59
CA ASN A 403 -6.45 -4.53 0.64
C ASN A 403 -7.05 -4.59 2.06
N GLU A 404 -6.25 -4.50 3.12
CA GLU A 404 -6.71 -4.39 4.51
C GLU A 404 -7.11 -2.94 4.80
N VAL A 405 -6.29 -1.96 4.38
CA VAL A 405 -6.59 -0.52 4.50
C VAL A 405 -7.91 -0.13 3.80
N LEU A 406 -8.17 -0.66 2.61
CA LEU A 406 -9.39 -0.36 1.83
C LEU A 406 -10.69 -0.85 2.51
N GLN A 407 -10.59 -1.73 3.51
CA GLN A 407 -11.75 -2.24 4.27
C GLN A 407 -12.19 -1.30 5.39
N ILE A 408 -11.37 -0.33 5.78
CA ILE A 408 -11.65 0.56 6.92
C ILE A 408 -12.94 1.34 6.64
N SER A 409 -13.96 1.10 7.46
CA SER A 409 -15.28 1.74 7.37
C SER A 409 -15.65 2.43 8.66
N TYR A 410 -16.44 3.50 8.55
CA TYR A 410 -16.99 4.22 9.70
C TYR A 410 -18.19 3.46 10.29
N THR A 411 -17.92 2.30 10.88
CA THR A 411 -18.88 1.43 11.55
C THR A 411 -18.35 0.99 12.92
N LYS A 412 -19.26 0.70 13.86
CA LYS A 412 -18.90 0.24 15.21
C LYS A 412 -18.14 -1.10 15.20
N ASP A 413 -18.41 -1.93 14.19
CA ASP A 413 -17.77 -3.24 14.06
C ASP A 413 -16.36 -3.15 13.48
N CYS A 414 -16.02 -2.04 12.82
CA CYS A 414 -14.70 -1.81 12.23
C CYS A 414 -13.80 -1.00 13.16
N ILE A 415 -14.31 0.07 13.80
CA ILE A 415 -13.55 0.92 14.73
C ILE A 415 -14.03 0.64 16.14
N ILE A 416 -13.22 -0.08 16.90
CA ILE A 416 -13.56 -0.53 18.25
C ILE A 416 -12.77 0.29 19.26
N VAL A 417 -13.47 0.84 20.25
CA VAL A 417 -12.86 1.52 21.39
C VAL A 417 -12.87 0.55 22.57
N LEU A 418 -11.70 0.14 23.05
CA LEU A 418 -11.60 -0.64 24.27
C LEU A 418 -11.41 0.29 25.46
N ASN A 419 -12.24 0.10 26.49
CA ASN A 419 -12.05 0.68 27.81
C ASN A 419 -11.28 -0.32 28.67
N GLN A 420 -10.22 0.11 29.35
CA GLN A 420 -9.54 -0.76 30.33
C GLN A 420 -10.38 -0.82 31.61
N PRO A 421 -10.78 -2.01 32.08
CA PRO A 421 -11.14 -2.19 33.48
C PRO A 421 -9.84 -2.18 34.31
N ASP A 422 -9.86 -1.56 35.49
CA ASP A 422 -8.83 -1.65 36.56
C ASP A 422 -7.58 -0.77 36.49
N ASN A 423 -7.71 0.52 36.17
CA ASN A 423 -6.76 1.51 36.69
C ASN A 423 -7.47 2.81 37.15
N PRO A 424 -7.63 3.04 38.48
CA PRO A 424 -8.36 4.19 39.00
C PRO A 424 -7.71 5.55 38.68
N ASN A 425 -6.51 5.58 38.08
CA ASN A 425 -5.75 6.81 37.82
C ASN A 425 -5.46 7.12 36.34
N LYS A 426 -6.11 6.50 35.33
CA LYS A 426 -6.09 7.05 33.94
C LYS A 426 -7.10 6.38 32.99
N LEU A 427 -8.11 7.15 32.57
CA LEU A 427 -9.10 6.85 31.50
C LEU A 427 -8.47 6.96 30.09
N GLU A 428 -7.56 6.08 29.70
CA GLU A 428 -7.04 6.06 28.31
C GLU A 428 -7.80 5.07 27.43
N LYS A 429 -8.54 5.61 26.45
CA LYS A 429 -9.27 4.87 25.42
C LYS A 429 -8.29 4.22 24.45
N ARG A 430 -8.47 2.93 24.15
CA ARG A 430 -7.69 2.19 23.14
C ARG A 430 -8.49 2.05 21.85
N TYR A 431 -7.82 2.06 20.69
CA TYR A 431 -8.47 2.00 19.38
C TYR A 431 -7.99 0.81 18.55
N ILE A 432 -8.94 0.09 17.95
CA ILE A 432 -8.70 -1.09 17.11
C ILE A 432 -9.40 -0.90 15.77
N LEU A 433 -8.75 -1.37 14.71
CA LEU A 433 -9.36 -1.63 13.42
C LEU A 433 -9.56 -3.14 13.23
N ARG A 434 -10.81 -3.57 13.08
CA ARG A 434 -11.16 -4.97 12.86
C ARG A 434 -11.38 -5.24 11.39
N LEU A 435 -10.50 -6.03 10.77
CA LEU A 435 -10.41 -6.21 9.32
C LEU A 435 -10.06 -7.64 8.95
N ILE A 436 -10.31 -8.05 7.71
CA ILE A 436 -10.07 -9.44 7.25
C ILE A 436 -8.72 -9.51 6.52
N PRO A 437 -7.66 -10.11 7.10
CA PRO A 437 -6.34 -10.19 6.48
C PRO A 437 -6.33 -11.09 5.24
N LYS A 438 -5.33 -10.89 4.37
CA LYS A 438 -5.20 -11.67 3.14
C LYS A 438 -5.15 -13.18 3.42
N GLY A 439 -6.06 -13.92 2.79
CA GLY A 439 -6.13 -15.39 2.90
C GLY A 439 -6.87 -15.90 4.14
N ARG A 440 -7.36 -15.02 5.01
CA ARG A 440 -8.28 -15.35 6.12
C ARG A 440 -9.70 -14.99 5.72
N ASP A 441 -10.69 -15.59 6.33
CA ASP A 441 -12.12 -15.30 6.16
C ASP A 441 -12.74 -14.63 7.40
N GLN A 442 -12.03 -14.70 8.55
CA GLN A 442 -12.44 -14.06 9.79
C GLN A 442 -11.74 -12.71 10.01
N PRO A 443 -12.40 -11.74 10.69
CA PRO A 443 -11.77 -10.49 11.09
C PRO A 443 -10.68 -10.68 12.16
N GLU A 444 -9.67 -9.83 12.11
CA GLU A 444 -8.59 -9.72 13.08
C GLU A 444 -8.37 -8.27 13.47
N ASP A 445 -7.78 -8.08 14.65
CA ASP A 445 -7.65 -6.78 15.29
C ASP A 445 -6.27 -6.16 15.01
N TYR A 446 -6.29 -4.96 14.42
CA TYR A 446 -5.11 -4.11 14.20
C TYR A 446 -5.15 -2.96 15.19
N PHE A 447 -4.05 -2.76 15.92
CA PHE A 447 -3.93 -1.69 16.91
C PHE A 447 -3.46 -0.41 16.27
N ILE A 448 -4.14 0.69 16.59
CA ILE A 448 -3.78 2.01 16.05
C ILE A 448 -3.56 3.02 17.17
N GLY A 449 -2.61 3.92 16.94
CA GLY A 449 -2.33 5.04 17.83
C GLY A 449 -3.29 6.21 17.63
N LYS A 450 -3.20 7.20 18.52
CA LYS A 450 -3.97 8.45 18.45
C LYS A 450 -3.70 9.22 17.15
N GLU A 451 -2.45 9.24 16.68
CA GLU A 451 -2.07 9.93 15.45
C GLU A 451 -2.76 9.32 14.22
N THR A 452 -2.76 7.98 14.12
CA THR A 452 -3.46 7.26 13.05
C THR A 452 -4.96 7.51 13.08
N LEU A 453 -5.55 7.56 14.26
CA LEU A 453 -6.96 7.92 14.42
C LEU A 453 -7.22 9.37 13.98
N ASN A 454 -6.35 10.32 14.34
CA ASN A 454 -6.45 11.71 13.90
C ASN A 454 -6.38 11.83 12.37
N ASN A 455 -5.49 11.08 11.72
CA ASN A 455 -5.38 11.03 10.26
C ASN A 455 -6.65 10.44 9.60
N LEU A 456 -7.27 9.43 10.22
CA LEU A 456 -8.60 8.96 9.79
C LEU A 456 -9.68 10.03 10.00
N PHE A 457 -9.63 10.81 11.08
CA PHE A 457 -10.54 11.93 11.28
C PHE A 457 -10.35 13.06 10.26
N LYS A 458 -9.13 13.32 9.78
CA LYS A 458 -8.88 14.23 8.65
C LYS A 458 -9.62 13.77 7.40
N VAL A 459 -9.56 12.47 7.08
CA VAL A 459 -10.35 11.87 5.98
C VAL A 459 -11.86 12.02 6.23
N PHE A 460 -12.33 11.75 7.44
CA PHE A 460 -13.74 11.92 7.80
C PHE A 460 -14.20 13.37 7.60
N GLY A 461 -13.44 14.35 8.11
CA GLY A 461 -13.73 15.77 7.98
C GLY A 461 -13.80 16.21 6.52
N PHE A 462 -12.82 15.79 5.72
CA PHE A 462 -12.80 16.05 4.28
C PHE A 462 -14.05 15.47 3.57
N LEU A 463 -14.39 14.21 3.82
CA LEU A 463 -15.56 13.57 3.19
C LEU A 463 -16.88 14.22 3.62
N LYS A 464 -16.99 14.58 4.90
CA LYS A 464 -18.15 15.28 5.45
C LYS A 464 -18.39 16.59 4.72
N GLU A 465 -17.33 17.38 4.52
CA GLU A 465 -17.38 18.64 3.80
C GLU A 465 -17.70 18.43 2.32
N HIS A 466 -17.01 17.49 1.65
CA HIS A 466 -17.19 17.22 0.22
C HIS A 466 -18.62 16.76 -0.11
N TYR A 467 -19.22 15.89 0.71
CA TYR A 467 -20.60 15.43 0.49
C TYR A 467 -21.66 16.37 1.06
N ASN A 468 -21.27 17.44 1.75
CA ASN A 468 -22.16 18.33 2.49
C ASN A 468 -23.15 17.54 3.37
N ASN A 469 -22.65 16.50 4.03
CA ASN A 469 -23.46 15.57 4.82
C ASN A 469 -22.70 15.19 6.09
N ASN A 470 -23.40 15.12 7.23
CA ASN A 470 -22.84 14.67 8.51
C ASN A 470 -22.40 13.20 8.53
N HIS A 471 -22.70 12.42 7.49
CA HIS A 471 -22.36 11.01 7.38
C HIS A 471 -21.61 10.69 6.09
N ILE A 472 -20.69 9.74 6.18
CA ILE A 472 -20.04 9.14 5.01
C ILE A 472 -21.06 8.25 4.28
N PRO A 473 -21.29 8.44 2.96
CA PRO A 473 -22.20 7.60 2.18
C PRO A 473 -21.80 6.12 2.18
N LYS A 474 -22.79 5.23 2.14
CA LYS A 474 -22.54 3.80 1.94
C LYS A 474 -22.28 3.52 0.46
N VAL A 475 -21.23 2.76 0.14
CA VAL A 475 -20.86 2.42 -1.23
C VAL A 475 -20.46 0.95 -1.33
N LYS A 476 -20.59 0.36 -2.52
CA LYS A 476 -20.13 -1.02 -2.79
C LYS A 476 -18.62 -1.11 -2.71
N TYR A 477 -18.12 -2.18 -2.08
CA TYR A 477 -16.69 -2.49 -2.07
C TYR A 477 -16.22 -2.93 -3.47
N ARG A 478 -15.11 -2.36 -3.96
CA ARG A 478 -14.65 -2.54 -5.36
C ARG A 478 -13.26 -3.16 -5.49
N ALA A 479 -12.55 -3.40 -4.40
CA ALA A 479 -11.21 -4.00 -4.46
C ALA A 479 -11.25 -5.54 -4.63
N THR A 480 -10.07 -6.18 -4.69
CA THR A 480 -9.87 -7.57 -5.14
C THR A 480 -10.68 -8.61 -4.37
N ARG A 481 -11.16 -8.29 -3.16
CA ARG A 481 -11.93 -9.18 -2.26
C ARG A 481 -13.40 -8.82 -2.10
N ARG A 482 -14.01 -8.15 -3.09
CA ARG A 482 -15.43 -7.72 -3.06
C ARG A 482 -16.43 -8.78 -2.61
N HIS A 483 -16.17 -10.05 -2.89
CA HIS A 483 -17.04 -11.17 -2.50
C HIS A 483 -17.21 -11.33 -0.98
N LEU A 484 -16.29 -10.83 -0.16
CA LEU A 484 -16.40 -10.85 1.30
C LEU A 484 -17.17 -9.65 1.86
N PHE A 485 -17.48 -8.67 1.02
CA PHE A 485 -18.10 -7.41 1.41
C PHE A 485 -19.31 -7.12 0.49
N PRO A 486 -20.35 -7.99 0.52
CA PRO A 486 -21.52 -7.82 -0.34
C PRO A 486 -22.35 -6.59 0.04
N GLU A 487 -22.32 -6.20 1.31
CA GLU A 487 -23.05 -5.04 1.82
C GLU A 487 -22.31 -3.73 1.57
N GLU A 488 -23.08 -2.69 1.27
CA GLU A 488 -22.57 -1.33 1.16
C GLU A 488 -22.26 -0.75 2.55
N LYS A 489 -21.05 -0.19 2.70
CA LYS A 489 -20.58 0.37 3.97
C LYS A 489 -20.01 1.77 3.77
N PRO A 490 -19.98 2.59 4.84
CA PRO A 490 -19.37 3.92 4.80
C PRO A 490 -17.84 3.81 4.86
N TYR A 491 -17.21 3.35 3.77
CA TYR A 491 -15.76 3.20 3.71
C TYR A 491 -15.05 4.56 3.77
N PHE A 492 -13.92 4.64 4.48
CA PHE A 492 -13.09 5.85 4.49
C PHE A 492 -12.43 6.10 3.14
N PHE A 493 -11.99 5.05 2.46
CA PHE A 493 -11.36 5.14 1.13
C PHE A 493 -12.42 5.13 0.03
N GLN A 494 -13.14 6.24 -0.08
CA GLN A 494 -14.10 6.51 -1.15
C GLN A 494 -14.03 7.98 -1.56
N TYR A 495 -14.47 8.30 -2.77
CA TYR A 495 -14.65 9.68 -3.22
C TYR A 495 -15.66 9.71 -4.36
N ASN A 496 -16.49 10.75 -4.45
CA ASN A 496 -17.58 10.86 -5.42
C ASN A 496 -18.45 9.58 -5.47
N TYR A 497 -18.90 9.11 -4.31
CA TYR A 497 -19.77 7.92 -4.13
C TYR A 497 -19.20 6.63 -4.70
N LYS A 498 -17.87 6.52 -4.77
CA LYS A 498 -17.18 5.37 -5.34
C LYS A 498 -16.05 4.90 -4.45
N HIS A 499 -16.08 3.61 -4.08
CA HIS A 499 -14.98 2.97 -3.36
C HIS A 499 -13.71 2.90 -4.20
N PHE A 500 -12.58 3.05 -3.53
CA PHE A 500 -11.25 3.04 -4.13
C PHE A 500 -10.83 1.65 -4.59
N THR A 501 -9.94 1.61 -5.57
CA THR A 501 -9.20 0.41 -5.98
C THR A 501 -7.75 0.52 -5.51
N ASP A 502 -7.02 -0.59 -5.56
CA ASP A 502 -5.58 -0.64 -5.25
C ASP A 502 -4.81 0.43 -6.04
N ASP A 503 -5.14 0.64 -7.32
CA ASP A 503 -4.54 1.68 -8.17
C ASP A 503 -4.83 3.09 -7.66
N SER A 504 -6.09 3.41 -7.30
CA SER A 504 -6.46 4.75 -6.85
C SER A 504 -5.75 5.14 -5.57
N VAL A 505 -5.67 4.23 -4.59
CA VAL A 505 -5.00 4.53 -3.32
C VAL A 505 -3.47 4.60 -3.49
N THR A 506 -2.91 3.77 -4.39
CA THR A 506 -1.48 3.82 -4.75
C THR A 506 -1.13 5.14 -5.43
N ALA A 507 -2.00 5.64 -6.32
CA ALA A 507 -1.82 6.94 -6.97
C ALA A 507 -1.80 8.10 -5.96
N CYS A 508 -2.68 8.08 -4.95
CA CYS A 508 -2.67 9.07 -3.86
C CYS A 508 -1.35 9.08 -3.07
N MET A 509 -0.86 7.89 -2.70
CA MET A 509 0.41 7.76 -1.98
C MET A 509 1.59 8.23 -2.83
N ARG A 510 1.64 7.85 -4.10
CA ARG A 510 2.69 8.30 -5.02
C ARG A 510 2.68 9.81 -5.22
N PHE A 511 1.49 10.41 -5.37
CA PHE A 511 1.36 11.86 -5.47
C PHE A 511 1.91 12.56 -4.23
N LEU A 512 1.54 12.09 -3.04
CA LEU A 512 2.00 12.69 -1.79
C LEU A 512 3.52 12.55 -1.61
N LEU A 513 4.10 11.42 -2.02
CA LEU A 513 5.52 11.12 -1.84
C LEU A 513 6.39 11.42 -3.08
N HIS A 514 5.82 12.06 -4.11
CA HIS A 514 6.55 12.39 -5.34
C HIS A 514 7.77 13.29 -5.05
N GLY A 515 8.87 13.11 -5.77
CA GLY A 515 10.10 13.85 -5.51
C GLY A 515 10.98 13.28 -4.38
N MET A 516 10.49 12.32 -3.58
CA MET A 516 11.34 11.58 -2.64
C MET A 516 12.17 10.53 -3.39
N VAL A 517 13.47 10.78 -3.57
CA VAL A 517 14.38 9.89 -4.29
C VAL A 517 15.28 9.17 -3.32
N PHE A 518 15.23 7.84 -3.34
CA PHE A 518 16.19 6.97 -2.67
C PHE A 518 16.93 6.15 -3.72
N LYS A 519 18.18 5.81 -3.45
CA LYS A 519 18.98 4.99 -4.35
C LYS A 519 19.43 3.71 -3.66
N THR A 520 19.42 2.61 -4.39
CA THR A 520 20.08 1.39 -3.96
C THR A 520 21.60 1.59 -3.92
N PRO A 521 22.37 0.70 -3.27
CA PRO A 521 23.83 0.71 -3.36
C PRO A 521 24.35 0.66 -4.81
N GLU A 522 23.59 0.05 -5.71
CA GLU A 522 23.89 -0.06 -7.14
C GLU A 522 23.58 1.24 -7.92
N GLY A 523 22.93 2.22 -7.28
CA GLY A 523 22.60 3.52 -7.87
C GLY A 523 21.21 3.62 -8.50
N ASP A 524 20.41 2.55 -8.45
CA ASP A 524 19.06 2.50 -9.02
C ASP A 524 18.07 3.30 -8.18
N ASN A 525 17.15 4.00 -8.84
CA ASN A 525 16.10 4.76 -8.18
C ASN A 525 15.06 3.83 -7.53
N VAL A 526 14.79 4.04 -6.24
CA VAL A 526 13.78 3.28 -5.48
C VAL A 526 12.46 4.04 -5.48
N VAL A 527 11.45 3.47 -6.14
CA VAL A 527 10.09 4.00 -6.10
C VAL A 527 9.36 3.47 -4.88
N LEU A 528 8.87 4.39 -4.03
CA LEU A 528 8.06 4.04 -2.87
C LEU A 528 6.76 3.33 -3.29
N LYS A 529 6.57 2.13 -2.72
CA LYS A 529 5.42 1.26 -2.96
C LYS A 529 4.84 0.86 -1.61
N ALA A 530 3.53 0.67 -1.51
CA ALA A 530 2.89 0.23 -0.28
C ALA A 530 3.46 -1.10 0.26
N HIS A 531 3.77 -2.04 -0.65
CA HIS A 531 4.40 -3.29 -0.26
C HIS A 531 5.82 -3.08 0.27
N LEU A 532 6.57 -2.12 -0.29
CA LEU A 532 7.91 -1.77 0.15
C LEU A 532 7.88 -1.10 1.54
N LEU A 533 6.95 -0.17 1.79
CA LEU A 533 6.73 0.43 3.11
C LEU A 533 6.36 -0.61 4.18
N ARG A 534 5.51 -1.59 3.83
CA ARG A 534 5.20 -2.73 4.71
C ARG A 534 6.45 -3.60 4.99
N HIS A 535 7.32 -3.80 4.01
CA HIS A 535 8.59 -4.51 4.22
C HIS A 535 9.54 -3.73 5.11
N ALA A 536 9.63 -2.42 4.93
CA ALA A 536 10.41 -1.54 5.80
C ALA A 536 9.88 -1.57 7.23
N PHE A 537 8.56 -1.53 7.44
CA PHE A 537 7.96 -1.73 8.77
C PHE A 537 8.46 -3.02 9.44
N ALA A 538 8.31 -4.16 8.73
CA ALA A 538 8.67 -5.46 9.26
C ALA A 538 10.18 -5.57 9.56
N THR A 539 11.00 -5.09 8.63
CA THR A 539 12.46 -5.13 8.76
C THR A 539 12.95 -4.19 9.86
N HIS A 540 12.37 -2.99 9.97
CA HIS A 540 12.66 -2.06 11.04
C HIS A 540 12.29 -2.67 12.40
N ALA A 541 11.08 -3.23 12.53
CA ALA A 541 10.60 -3.88 13.76
C ALA A 541 11.52 -5.03 14.22
N VAL A 542 11.99 -5.87 13.29
CA VAL A 542 12.85 -7.02 13.63
C VAL A 542 14.32 -6.59 13.83
N GLN A 543 14.87 -5.78 12.92
CA GLN A 543 16.32 -5.56 12.85
C GLN A 543 16.80 -4.36 13.65
N VAL A 544 16.05 -3.26 13.63
CA VAL A 544 16.40 -2.04 14.37
C VAL A 544 15.93 -2.20 15.80
N GLU A 545 14.67 -2.60 15.95
CA GLU A 545 13.97 -2.56 17.22
C GLU A 545 13.91 -3.91 17.95
N LYS A 546 14.52 -4.94 17.35
CA LYS A 546 14.76 -6.27 17.95
C LYS A 546 13.51 -7.00 18.44
N ILE A 547 12.36 -6.75 17.82
CA ILE A 547 11.13 -7.48 18.14
C ILE A 547 11.23 -8.92 17.63
N PRO A 548 10.87 -9.92 18.45
CA PRO A 548 10.78 -11.31 18.06
C PRO A 548 9.86 -11.53 16.85
N LEU A 549 10.26 -12.49 16.02
CA LEU A 549 9.61 -12.76 14.75
C LEU A 549 8.17 -13.27 14.89
N ASP A 550 7.86 -13.99 15.95
CA ASP A 550 6.51 -14.44 16.25
C ASP A 550 5.55 -13.27 16.52
N ILE A 551 6.04 -12.21 17.19
CA ILE A 551 5.27 -10.99 17.46
C ILE A 551 5.03 -10.19 16.18
N VAL A 552 6.09 -9.94 15.40
CA VAL A 552 5.95 -9.23 14.11
C VAL A 552 5.10 -10.06 13.13
N GLY A 553 5.23 -11.38 13.15
CA GLY A 553 4.38 -12.31 12.40
C GLY A 553 2.90 -12.20 12.77
N SER A 554 2.59 -12.02 14.07
CA SER A 554 1.25 -11.77 14.59
C SER A 554 0.69 -10.43 14.11
N TRP A 555 1.43 -9.33 14.23
CA TRP A 555 1.01 -8.01 13.73
C TRP A 555 0.75 -7.97 12.23
N LEU A 556 1.55 -8.72 11.47
CA LEU A 556 1.40 -8.81 10.02
C LEU A 556 0.35 -9.83 9.59
N HIS A 557 -0.27 -10.54 10.56
CA HIS A 557 -1.24 -11.61 10.37
C HIS A 557 -0.77 -12.65 9.35
N GLN A 558 0.49 -13.09 9.46
CA GLN A 558 1.08 -14.08 8.55
C GLN A 558 0.51 -15.48 8.81
N LYS A 559 0.42 -16.32 7.77
CA LYS A 559 -0.04 -17.72 7.88
C LYS A 559 1.07 -18.71 8.25
N ASN A 560 2.31 -18.42 7.85
CA ASN A 560 3.47 -19.28 8.10
C ASN A 560 4.61 -18.40 8.64
N ILE A 561 5.18 -18.80 9.79
CA ILE A 561 6.29 -18.11 10.47
C ILE A 561 7.59 -18.21 9.64
N GLU A 562 7.75 -19.23 8.80
CA GLU A 562 8.92 -19.37 7.89
C GLU A 562 8.98 -18.24 6.84
N VAL A 563 7.83 -17.64 6.49
CA VAL A 563 7.82 -16.44 5.63
C VAL A 563 8.35 -15.24 6.41
N THR A 564 8.27 -15.26 7.74
CA THR A 564 8.83 -14.24 8.63
C THR A 564 10.35 -14.31 8.71
N ASP A 565 10.96 -15.48 8.50
CA ASP A 565 12.43 -15.64 8.43
C ASP A 565 13.07 -14.83 7.29
N TYR A 566 12.32 -14.57 6.22
CA TYR A 566 12.77 -13.69 5.15
C TYR A 566 13.06 -12.25 5.64
N TYR A 567 12.30 -11.76 6.62
CA TYR A 567 12.45 -10.42 7.21
C TYR A 567 13.55 -10.37 8.30
N SER A 568 13.93 -11.53 8.86
CA SER A 568 15.02 -11.65 9.84
C SER A 568 16.41 -11.77 9.21
N ALA A 569 16.47 -12.05 7.91
CA ALA A 569 17.73 -12.07 7.19
C ALA A 569 18.30 -10.64 7.05
N PRO A 570 19.52 -10.38 7.56
CA PRO A 570 20.09 -9.04 7.61
C PRO A 570 20.25 -8.44 6.21
N THR A 571 20.05 -7.13 6.09
CA THR A 571 20.32 -6.41 4.84
C THR A 571 21.83 -6.34 4.56
N PRO A 572 22.28 -6.13 3.31
CA PRO A 572 23.71 -6.03 3.00
C PRO A 572 24.43 -4.98 3.85
N SER A 573 23.84 -3.79 4.05
CA SER A 573 24.42 -2.74 4.90
C SER A 573 24.49 -3.17 6.37
N GLN A 574 23.52 -3.93 6.87
CA GLN A 574 23.56 -4.46 8.23
C GLN A 574 24.60 -5.56 8.41
N VAL A 575 24.82 -6.40 7.40
CA VAL A 575 25.92 -7.39 7.41
C VAL A 575 27.25 -6.66 7.43
N ALA A 576 27.43 -5.64 6.59
CA ALA A 576 28.63 -4.80 6.59
C ALA A 576 28.83 -4.10 7.94
N GLN A 577 27.78 -3.48 8.50
CA GLN A 577 27.86 -2.79 9.79
C GLN A 577 28.13 -3.75 10.96
N ARG A 578 27.53 -4.95 10.97
CA ARG A 578 27.83 -5.98 11.97
C ARG A 578 29.21 -6.58 11.77
N ALA A 579 29.67 -6.73 10.53
CA ALA A 579 31.03 -7.15 10.21
C ALA A 579 32.02 -6.08 10.68
N ASP A 580 31.79 -4.80 10.44
CA ASP A 580 32.63 -3.71 10.93
C ASP A 580 32.62 -3.59 12.46
N ALA A 581 31.44 -3.73 13.08
CA ALA A 581 31.32 -3.77 14.53
C ALA A 581 32.03 -5.00 15.12
N TRP A 582 31.90 -6.16 14.47
CA TRP A 582 32.60 -7.39 14.81
C TRP A 582 34.11 -7.24 14.62
N LEU A 583 34.58 -6.65 13.52
CA LEU A 583 35.98 -6.40 13.21
C LEU A 583 36.59 -5.39 14.19
N LYS A 584 35.86 -4.34 14.56
CA LYS A 584 36.25 -3.42 15.65
C LYS A 584 36.26 -4.13 17.02
N TYR A 585 35.29 -5.01 17.27
CA TYR A 585 35.20 -5.81 18.49
C TYR A 585 36.32 -6.87 18.59
N THR A 586 36.66 -7.56 17.50
CA THR A 586 37.76 -8.54 17.42
C THR A 586 39.12 -7.86 17.41
N ALA A 587 39.25 -6.69 16.77
CA ALA A 587 40.46 -5.87 16.87
C ALA A 587 40.71 -5.35 18.31
N THR A 588 39.67 -5.29 19.15
CA THR A 588 39.77 -4.88 20.56
C THR A 588 39.82 -6.05 21.56
N HIS A 589 39.59 -7.29 21.12
CA HIS A 589 39.60 -8.49 21.98
C HIS A 589 40.45 -9.63 21.39
N ILE A 590 41.72 -9.68 21.78
CA ILE A 590 42.41 -10.96 22.01
C ILE A 590 42.36 -11.21 23.51
N ASN A 591 41.30 -11.88 23.97
CA ASN A 591 41.39 -12.84 25.08
C ASN A 591 40.14 -13.73 25.12
N ILE A 592 40.39 -15.03 25.20
CA ILE A 592 39.40 -16.10 25.32
C ILE A 592 39.01 -16.18 26.79
N THR A 593 37.71 -16.20 27.12
CA THR A 593 36.94 -17.29 27.80
C THR A 593 35.61 -16.74 28.35
N GLU A 594 34.62 -17.65 28.47
CA GLU A 594 33.31 -17.55 29.14
C GLU A 594 32.10 -17.06 28.34
N ALA A 595 31.46 -18.03 27.67
CA ALA A 595 30.06 -17.99 27.27
C ALA A 595 29.24 -18.89 28.21
N VAL A 596 28.41 -18.30 29.09
CA VAL A 596 27.39 -19.04 29.84
C VAL A 596 26.11 -19.09 29.00
N LYS A 597 25.75 -20.29 28.53
CA LYS A 597 24.44 -20.57 27.90
C LYS A 597 23.44 -21.01 28.97
N ARG A 598 22.27 -20.37 29.03
CA ARG A 598 21.13 -20.80 29.87
C ARG A 598 20.42 -22.00 29.25
N SER A 599 19.79 -22.85 30.07
CA SER A 599 19.10 -24.06 29.59
C SER A 599 17.65 -23.77 29.13
N PRO A 600 17.09 -24.59 28.23
CA PRO A 600 15.71 -24.48 27.77
C PRO A 600 14.65 -24.60 28.88
N GLU A 601 14.92 -25.31 29.98
CA GLU A 601 13.97 -25.43 31.10
C GLU A 601 13.83 -24.12 31.88
N GLU A 602 14.93 -23.38 32.09
CA GLU A 602 14.89 -22.07 32.77
C GLU A 602 14.07 -21.04 31.98
N LEU A 603 14.16 -21.07 30.65
CA LEU A 603 13.36 -20.22 29.77
C LEU A 603 11.87 -20.54 29.87
N LYS A 604 11.51 -21.81 30.06
CA LYS A 604 10.11 -22.27 30.17
C LYS A 604 9.49 -21.90 31.52
N LEU A 605 10.24 -21.98 32.60
CA LEU A 605 9.79 -21.57 33.93
C LEU A 605 9.54 -20.04 33.99
N MET A 606 10.46 -19.26 33.42
CA MET A 606 10.30 -17.81 33.26
C MET A 606 9.10 -17.45 32.38
N TYR A 607 8.76 -18.30 31.42
CA TYR A 607 7.61 -18.14 30.52
C TYR A 607 6.28 -18.33 31.24
N GLU A 608 6.19 -19.31 32.16
CA GLU A 608 4.98 -19.57 32.95
C GLU A 608 4.74 -18.52 34.04
N GLU A 609 5.79 -18.03 34.71
CA GLU A 609 5.67 -16.96 35.73
C GLU A 609 5.26 -15.60 35.14
N ALA A 610 5.65 -15.31 33.89
CA ALA A 610 5.35 -14.04 33.21
C ALA A 610 3.95 -13.99 32.58
N LYS A 611 3.32 -15.15 32.33
CA LYS A 611 1.99 -15.29 31.71
C LYS A 611 0.87 -14.60 32.51
N ASN A 612 1.07 -14.40 33.82
CA ASN A 612 0.07 -13.82 34.72
C ASN A 612 0.24 -12.30 34.97
N LYS A 613 1.18 -11.61 34.31
CA LYS A 613 1.55 -10.21 34.67
C LYS A 613 1.58 -9.17 33.53
N VAL A 614 1.43 -9.51 32.25
CA VAL A 614 1.78 -8.57 31.15
C VAL A 614 0.81 -8.62 29.96
N GLY A 615 0.42 -7.45 29.43
CA GLY A 615 -0.45 -7.29 28.26
C GLY A 615 -0.20 -6.01 27.46
N THR A 616 -0.85 -5.90 26.30
CA THR A 616 -0.76 -4.82 25.31
C THR A 616 -1.16 -3.44 25.83
N LEU A 617 -0.56 -2.38 25.28
CA LEU A 617 -0.93 -0.95 25.47
C LEU A 617 -0.71 -0.46 26.90
N ASN A 618 0.35 -0.98 27.53
CA ASN A 618 0.89 -0.45 28.78
C ASN A 618 1.66 0.84 28.53
N LYS A 619 1.51 1.81 29.45
CA LYS A 619 2.36 3.01 29.49
C LYS A 619 3.79 2.60 29.74
N VAL A 620 4.67 3.12 28.91
CA VAL A 620 6.11 2.90 28.99
C VAL A 620 6.82 4.22 28.81
N ILE A 621 8.08 4.29 29.27
CA ILE A 621 8.88 5.52 29.23
C ILE A 621 8.92 6.07 27.79
N GLY A 622 8.39 7.28 27.60
CA GLY A 622 8.37 7.96 26.30
C GLY A 622 7.22 7.61 25.35
N GLY A 623 6.27 6.74 25.71
CA GLY A 623 5.18 6.36 24.78
C GLY A 623 4.21 5.28 25.27
N ILE A 624 3.63 4.53 24.32
CA ILE A 624 2.69 3.41 24.58
C ILE A 624 3.11 2.17 23.79
N CYS A 625 3.14 1.01 24.45
CA CYS A 625 3.51 -0.27 23.82
C CYS A 625 2.33 -0.95 23.10
N THR A 626 2.38 -1.24 21.81
CA THR A 626 1.30 -1.85 21.00
C THR A 626 1.37 -3.38 20.89
N SER A 627 2.33 -4.04 21.56
CA SER A 627 2.56 -5.50 21.46
C SER A 627 1.55 -6.36 22.22
N HIS A 628 0.97 -7.38 21.55
CA HIS A 628 0.01 -8.34 22.11
C HIS A 628 0.61 -9.53 22.85
N SER A 629 1.93 -9.60 22.86
CA SER A 629 2.71 -10.77 23.22
C SER A 629 3.71 -10.44 24.32
N PHE A 630 4.20 -11.50 24.97
CA PHE A 630 5.23 -11.46 26.01
C PHE A 630 6.36 -10.47 25.67
N CYS A 631 6.73 -9.58 26.60
CA CYS A 631 7.84 -8.66 26.41
C CYS A 631 9.18 -9.42 26.53
N PRO A 632 9.89 -9.67 25.41
CA PRO A 632 11.12 -10.46 25.40
C PRO A 632 12.30 -9.69 26.03
N SER A 633 12.23 -8.37 26.01
CA SER A 633 13.30 -7.44 26.41
C SER A 633 13.20 -7.01 27.87
N LYS A 634 12.39 -7.70 28.69
CA LYS A 634 12.22 -7.44 30.13
C LYS A 634 11.99 -5.95 30.46
N PHE A 635 11.07 -5.29 29.74
CA PHE A 635 10.68 -3.88 29.95
C PHE A 635 11.75 -2.81 29.62
N GLN A 636 12.76 -3.14 28.80
CA GLN A 636 13.57 -2.13 28.12
C GLN A 636 12.74 -1.43 27.05
N CYS A 637 12.05 -0.35 27.46
CA CYS A 637 11.05 0.29 26.62
C CYS A 637 11.58 1.44 25.77
N VAL A 638 12.78 1.94 26.04
CA VAL A 638 13.47 2.94 25.23
C VAL A 638 14.21 2.21 24.10
N GLY A 639 13.91 2.57 22.85
CA GLY A 639 14.33 1.86 21.64
C GLY A 639 13.51 0.62 21.32
N CYS A 640 12.19 0.65 21.55
CA CYS A 640 11.29 -0.50 21.30
C CYS A 640 10.25 -0.20 20.19
N ALA A 641 10.19 -1.02 19.13
CA ALA A 641 9.29 -0.78 17.97
C ALA A 641 7.82 -0.87 18.30
N ALA A 642 7.47 -1.63 19.34
CA ALA A 642 6.10 -1.70 19.80
C ALA A 642 5.71 -0.39 20.45
N LYS A 643 6.66 0.46 20.81
CA LYS A 643 6.36 1.77 21.34
C LYS A 643 6.07 2.73 20.20
N VAL A 644 4.91 3.37 20.27
CA VAL A 644 4.67 4.61 19.53
C VAL A 644 5.13 5.76 20.44
N PRO A 645 6.17 6.52 20.07
CA PRO A 645 6.59 7.69 20.84
C PRO A 645 5.46 8.72 20.92
N GLU A 646 5.33 9.39 22.07
CA GLU A 646 4.35 10.45 22.24
C GLU A 646 5.02 11.75 22.69
N SER A 647 4.67 12.86 22.04
CA SER A 647 5.28 14.17 22.30
C SER A 647 5.06 14.66 23.73
N ASP A 648 3.94 14.31 24.36
CA ASP A 648 3.63 14.65 25.75
C ASP A 648 4.50 13.91 26.78
N LYS A 649 5.24 12.88 26.37
CA LYS A 649 6.18 12.10 27.21
C LYS A 649 7.65 12.38 26.91
N LYS A 650 7.97 13.41 26.12
CA LYS A 650 9.35 13.85 25.80
C LYS A 650 10.24 14.00 27.03
N ASN A 651 9.70 14.57 28.12
CA ASN A 651 10.42 14.77 29.37
C ASN A 651 10.90 13.47 30.03
N GLU A 652 10.19 12.35 29.82
CA GLU A 652 10.59 11.04 30.34
C GLU A 652 11.86 10.52 29.62
N LEU A 653 11.96 10.76 28.31
CA LEU A 653 13.14 10.38 27.51
C LEU A 653 14.36 11.25 27.80
N LEU A 654 14.17 12.56 28.01
CA LEU A 654 15.25 13.46 28.41
C LEU A 654 15.85 13.05 29.76
N LYS A 655 15.00 12.72 30.75
CA LYS A 655 15.46 12.21 32.06
C LYS A 655 16.18 10.87 31.93
N MET A 656 15.70 9.98 31.08
CA MET A 656 16.38 8.69 30.82
C MET A 656 17.75 8.89 30.16
N LYS A 657 17.85 9.83 29.21
CA LYS A 657 19.10 10.19 28.55
C LYS A 657 20.12 10.76 29.56
N GLU A 658 19.70 11.69 30.42
CA GLU A 658 20.56 12.24 31.47
C GLU A 658 21.03 11.16 32.46
N TRP A 659 20.14 10.26 32.85
CA TRP A 659 20.49 9.12 33.71
C TRP A 659 21.53 8.20 33.05
N ALA A 660 21.35 7.88 31.76
CA ALA A 660 22.27 7.04 31.01
C ALA A 660 23.64 7.72 30.84
N GLN A 661 23.68 9.04 30.63
CA GLN A 661 24.93 9.81 30.55
C GLN A 661 25.69 9.81 31.88
N LYS A 662 25.02 10.07 33.01
CA LYS A 662 25.63 10.04 34.34
C LYS A 662 26.17 8.65 34.67
N SER A 663 25.31 7.63 34.51
CA SER A 663 25.69 6.23 34.76
C SER A 663 26.85 5.79 33.87
N GLY A 664 26.88 6.20 32.60
CA GLY A 664 27.98 5.89 31.68
C GLY A 664 29.32 6.49 32.10
N ASN A 665 29.32 7.70 32.70
CA ASN A 665 30.53 8.30 33.26
C ASN A 665 31.02 7.55 34.50
N ASP A 666 30.10 7.16 35.38
CA ASP A 666 30.41 6.37 36.58
C ASP A 666 31.00 5.01 36.20
N TRP A 667 30.37 4.28 35.27
CA TRP A 667 30.90 3.00 34.77
C TRP A 667 32.25 3.12 34.08
N ARG A 668 32.51 4.25 33.39
CA ARG A 668 33.80 4.54 32.78
C ARG A 668 34.88 4.73 33.84
N SER A 669 34.58 5.42 34.94
CA SER A 669 35.50 5.59 36.07
C SER A 669 35.82 4.26 36.78
N MET A 670 34.88 3.30 36.76
CA MET A 670 35.05 1.96 37.33
C MET A 670 35.71 0.96 36.37
N GLY A 671 36.05 1.37 35.14
CA GLY A 671 36.67 0.51 34.12
C GLY A 671 35.71 -0.51 33.48
N LEU A 672 34.40 -0.38 33.68
CA LEU A 672 33.38 -1.33 33.19
C LEU A 672 32.89 -0.95 31.79
N LEU A 673 33.77 -1.09 30.80
CA LEU A 673 33.54 -0.70 29.40
C LEU A 673 32.27 -1.31 28.74
N PRO A 674 31.86 -2.58 29.01
CA PRO A 674 30.61 -3.11 28.48
C PRO A 674 29.36 -2.34 28.95
N GLU A 675 29.33 -1.89 30.20
CA GLU A 675 28.21 -1.11 30.74
C GLU A 675 28.21 0.33 30.19
N VAL A 676 29.39 0.91 29.93
CA VAL A 676 29.50 2.17 29.19
C VAL A 676 28.88 2.05 27.79
N ASN A 677 29.15 0.95 27.08
CA ASN A 677 28.57 0.70 25.76
C ASN A 677 27.05 0.50 25.81
N ARG A 678 26.54 -0.15 26.86
CA ARG A 678 25.10 -0.30 27.10
C ARG A 678 24.42 1.06 27.32
N MET A 679 25.02 1.95 28.12
CA MET A 679 24.50 3.31 28.32
C MET A 679 24.56 4.14 27.03
N ASN A 680 25.63 4.02 26.23
CA ASN A 680 25.72 4.65 24.91
C ASN A 680 24.64 4.15 23.94
N GLN A 681 24.21 2.90 24.05
CA GLN A 681 23.08 2.38 23.27
C GLN A 681 21.76 3.05 23.71
N VAL A 682 21.49 3.12 25.02
CA VAL A 682 20.30 3.80 25.55
C VAL A 682 20.27 5.28 25.13
N ILE A 683 21.41 5.97 25.16
CA ILE A 683 21.51 7.37 24.69
C ILE A 683 21.14 7.48 23.21
N ARG A 684 21.71 6.61 22.35
CA ARG A 684 21.40 6.61 20.91
C ARG A 684 19.93 6.32 20.63
N ASP A 685 19.31 5.43 21.41
CA ASP A 685 17.90 5.10 21.24
C ASP A 685 16.98 6.21 21.77
N CYS A 686 17.35 6.89 22.87
CA CYS A 686 16.72 8.15 23.28
C CYS A 686 16.82 9.22 22.17
N ASP A 687 17.99 9.38 21.55
CA ASP A 687 18.22 10.41 20.52
C ASP A 687 17.36 10.16 19.26
N LYS A 688 17.19 8.90 18.85
CA LYS A 688 16.29 8.56 17.73
C LYS A 688 14.84 8.89 18.05
N GLU A 689 14.34 8.47 19.22
CA GLU A 689 12.95 8.74 19.60
C GLU A 689 12.70 10.23 19.83
N LEU A 690 13.67 10.96 20.38
CA LEU A 690 13.61 12.42 20.51
C LEU A 690 13.56 13.07 19.14
N HIS A 691 14.33 12.60 18.16
CA HIS A 691 14.26 13.09 16.79
C HIS A 691 12.90 12.82 16.13
N GLU A 692 12.31 11.64 16.35
CA GLU A 692 10.94 11.36 15.90
C GLU A 692 9.93 12.32 16.54
N ILE A 693 10.03 12.54 17.85
CA ILE A 693 9.20 13.51 18.57
C ILE A 693 9.41 14.93 18.05
N GLU A 694 10.65 15.33 17.75
CA GLU A 694 10.96 16.65 17.16
C GLU A 694 10.29 16.82 15.81
N LEU A 695 10.35 15.82 14.93
CA LEU A 695 9.62 15.83 13.66
C LEU A 695 8.10 15.92 13.90
N MET A 696 7.58 15.20 14.90
CA MET A 696 6.16 15.26 15.29
C MET A 696 5.73 16.64 15.80
N GLU A 697 6.52 17.23 16.67
CA GLU A 697 6.29 18.59 17.18
C GLU A 697 6.40 19.61 16.04
N ALA A 698 7.35 19.45 15.12
CA ALA A 698 7.55 20.33 13.98
C ALA A 698 6.36 20.31 13.03
N TYR A 699 5.90 19.13 12.58
CA TYR A 699 4.75 19.07 11.68
C TYR A 699 3.44 19.45 12.39
N LYS A 700 3.30 19.23 13.71
CA LYS A 700 2.12 19.70 14.48
C LYS A 700 2.14 21.21 14.66
N LYS A 701 3.30 21.81 14.86
CA LYS A 701 3.47 23.26 14.88
C LYS A 701 3.08 23.83 13.52
N ASP A 702 3.60 23.25 12.44
CA ASP A 702 3.29 23.63 11.06
C ASP A 702 1.79 23.44 10.73
N GLU A 703 1.15 22.37 11.22
CA GLU A 703 -0.30 22.16 11.03
C GLU A 703 -1.13 23.29 11.65
N ASN A 704 -0.68 23.87 12.77
CA ASN A 704 -1.34 24.99 13.44
C ASN A 704 -0.92 26.36 12.89
N TYR A 705 0.08 26.41 12.01
CA TYR A 705 0.54 27.66 11.42
C TYR A 705 -0.54 28.25 10.51
N LYS A 706 -0.87 29.53 10.74
CA LYS A 706 -1.85 30.29 9.98
C LYS A 706 -1.14 31.48 9.33
N PRO A 707 -0.77 31.38 8.05
CA PRO A 707 -0.09 32.47 7.40
C PRO A 707 -1.05 33.65 7.15
N GLU A 708 -0.50 34.85 7.22
CA GLU A 708 -1.20 36.07 6.80
C GLU A 708 -1.30 36.10 5.28
N VAL A 709 -2.53 36.20 4.77
CA VAL A 709 -2.79 36.28 3.33
C VAL A 709 -2.75 37.73 2.90
N ARG A 710 -1.86 38.05 1.97
CA ARG A 710 -1.76 39.37 1.35
C ARG A 710 -2.49 39.33 0.02
N ILE A 711 -3.48 40.19 -0.15
CA ILE A 711 -4.25 40.31 -1.39
C ILE A 711 -3.75 41.56 -2.11
N LYS A 712 -3.33 41.43 -3.36
CA LYS A 712 -2.93 42.61 -4.14
C LYS A 712 -4.19 43.33 -4.65
N PRO A 713 -4.24 44.68 -4.58
CA PRO A 713 -5.29 45.44 -5.24
C PRO A 713 -5.23 45.17 -6.74
N ILE A 714 -6.37 44.88 -7.34
CA ILE A 714 -6.50 44.69 -8.79
C ILE A 714 -6.18 46.03 -9.46
N LYS A 715 -5.14 46.05 -10.31
CA LYS A 715 -4.75 47.23 -11.10
C LYS A 715 -5.61 47.40 -12.33
#